data_AF-D2HMC2-F1
#
_entry.id   AF-D2HMC2-F1
#
_cell.length_a   1.000
_cell.length_b   1.000
_cell.length_c   1.000
_cell.angle_alpha   90.00
_cell.angle_beta   90.00
_cell.angle_gamma   90.00
#
_symmetry.space_group_name_H-M   'P 1'
#
loop_
_entity.id
_entity.type
_entity.pdbx_description
1 polymer ?
#
loop_
_entity_poly.entity_id
_entity_poly.type
_entity_poly.pdbx_seq_one_letter_code
_entity_poly.pdbx_strand_id
1 'polypeptide(L)'
;VLEARVRQLQAECVSEATVKRVGVAQGLRASARLQPPGKAQAGPEGTAEELGGRWAQKLDQEKFAMQKRKQQLELKLQVRAQQLACEYKLRVAPRLLDTQLAGRLQHWEQEVPEGLWEEQLVWLLQEAPRKLSPEVEQAPKAGSASVQQEIRQQRLLAFLECCLLTDHLPLAHHVLVTYHGRSRQQQRLTLAMYNTVMLGWARKGSFKELVYVFFMVKDAGLTPDLLSYAAALQCMGRLDQDTSTIQRCLDQMARDGLKLQGLFTSVPLRQEEQAVVLKAVRKAQPTFSPPPPPRPPPQVNTSPLLREIYAKSGPVSYPKLHLPLQSLQKLFREQLRMELATTVTVESVEKARVPTEEVLQARDTLKQLRAEWAEALCLGLQELKASEAQAARSCLSAIFPYLCVLSERELAELLLQVGPWGAWGSRCRPQTLQVLPPQGESLLSLAQQLGLRVFNRHTVQRKQLSSQVRALQRRYYRYLHLLASDTQVAAPPLPRQYWEALGAPAAPHEQPWPLPVLVQLGKKLAEVLVEVVRMPGSLVTPQGSCTLIPVLYHVYSFRSFRQIGILKPHPAFTELLAVAAEHTLTFEAAEVPMLCPPLPWMSPHTGAFLLSPTKLMRSLEGTMQHQRLLPPPPPPPPPPAELHGALDALTQLGNCAWRVNGRVLDLVLELFTAKGCPRLGVPAPPSEAPRPPDGRLPPSASSAQKAEVRREVARCLKVAREMHSLRSDALYRLSLAQHLRDRVFWLPHNMDFRGRTYPCPPHFNHLGSDLARALLEFAQGRPLGPHGLDWLKIHLVNLTGLKKHEPLRARLLFADEVMDDILDSADRPMTGRKWWMEADEPWQALACCMEIARAVRTADPTAYVSHFPVHQDGSCNGLQHYAALGRDSVGAASVNLLPSDLPQDVYSGVAAQVEVFRRQDAERGVRVAQVLEGFISRKVVKQTVMTVVYGVTRYGGRLQIERRLRELSNFPQEFVWEASHYLVRQVFNSLQEMFSGTRAIQHWLTESARLISHAGSAVEWVTPLGIPVIQPYHQDSKVLISGGIQSLTFSQSGDTTQKPNTLKQKNGFPPNFIHSLDSSHMMLTALHCYRKGLTFVSVHDCFWTHAADVEVMNQVCREQFVQLHSQPILHNLSRFLVKRFCSGARSPKHSKNVWLGKLQDTLKSVPKTG
;
A
#
# COMPACT_ATOMS: atom_id res chain seq x y z
N VAL A 1 -36.85 -0.33 -9.86
CA VAL A 1 -35.88 -0.46 -8.74
C VAL A 1 -36.43 -1.33 -7.62
N LEU A 2 -37.62 -1.05 -7.07
CA LEU A 2 -38.29 -1.91 -6.08
C LEU A 2 -38.57 -3.32 -6.61
N GLU A 3 -39.02 -3.47 -7.87
CA GLU A 3 -39.20 -4.80 -8.49
C GLU A 3 -37.89 -5.57 -8.65
N ALA A 4 -36.77 -4.87 -8.90
CA ALA A 4 -35.45 -5.50 -8.93
C ALA A 4 -35.00 -5.94 -7.53
N ARG A 5 -35.43 -5.22 -6.47
CA ARG A 5 -35.20 -5.59 -5.07
C ARG A 5 -36.08 -6.76 -4.64
N VAL A 6 -37.33 -6.84 -5.12
CA VAL A 6 -38.23 -7.99 -4.92
C VAL A 6 -37.70 -9.22 -5.64
N ARG A 7 -37.23 -9.08 -6.89
CA ARG A 7 -36.57 -10.17 -7.64
C ARG A 7 -35.25 -10.61 -6.99
N GLN A 8 -34.49 -9.70 -6.39
CA GLN A 8 -33.31 -10.04 -5.60
C GLN A 8 -33.67 -10.78 -4.31
N LEU A 9 -34.71 -10.35 -3.58
CA LEU A 9 -35.18 -11.04 -2.38
C LEU A 9 -35.78 -12.42 -2.71
N GLN A 10 -36.34 -12.60 -3.91
CA GLN A 10 -36.80 -13.88 -4.43
C GLN A 10 -35.65 -14.77 -4.93
N ALA A 11 -34.59 -14.19 -5.52
CA ALA A 11 -33.40 -14.92 -5.97
C ALA A 11 -32.46 -15.31 -4.80
N GLU A 12 -32.40 -14.49 -3.75
CA GLU A 12 -31.75 -14.85 -2.47
C GLU A 12 -32.55 -15.94 -1.70
N CYS A 13 -33.77 -16.29 -2.16
CA CYS A 13 -34.60 -17.36 -1.62
C CYS A 13 -34.49 -18.70 -2.36
N VAL A 14 -33.66 -18.84 -3.40
CA VAL A 14 -33.41 -20.14 -4.05
C VAL A 14 -32.05 -20.67 -3.64
N SER A 15 -32.07 -21.82 -2.96
CA SER A 15 -30.90 -22.63 -2.64
C SER A 15 -30.02 -22.83 -3.86
N GLU A 16 -28.70 -22.77 -3.63
CA GLU A 16 -27.68 -23.37 -4.48
C GLU A 16 -28.21 -24.64 -5.13
N ALA A 17 -28.10 -24.71 -6.46
CA ALA A 17 -28.44 -25.90 -7.21
C ALA A 17 -27.79 -27.11 -6.54
N THR A 18 -28.61 -28.10 -6.21
CA THR A 18 -28.20 -29.42 -5.77
C THR A 18 -27.16 -29.99 -6.73
N VAL A 19 -25.89 -29.88 -6.37
CA VAL A 19 -24.88 -30.83 -6.81
C VAL A 19 -25.27 -32.14 -6.15
N LYS A 20 -25.54 -33.17 -6.96
CA LYS A 20 -25.85 -34.51 -6.47
C LYS A 20 -24.77 -34.92 -5.47
N ARG A 21 -25.18 -35.20 -4.22
CA ARG A 21 -24.36 -35.92 -3.23
C ARG A 21 -23.79 -37.15 -3.92
N VAL A 22 -22.46 -37.22 -4.04
CA VAL A 22 -21.78 -38.49 -4.27
C VAL A 22 -21.96 -39.29 -2.98
N GLY A 23 -22.69 -40.40 -3.06
CA GLY A 23 -22.97 -41.26 -1.92
C GLY A 23 -21.71 -42.00 -1.50
N VAL A 24 -21.27 -41.79 -0.26
CA VAL A 24 -20.37 -42.68 0.44
C VAL A 24 -21.25 -43.78 1.05
N ALA A 25 -21.31 -44.94 0.39
CA ALA A 25 -22.01 -46.10 0.91
C ALA A 25 -21.03 -47.02 1.66
N GLN A 26 -21.27 -47.19 2.96
CA GLN A 26 -20.72 -48.26 3.78
C GLN A 26 -21.25 -49.60 3.27
N GLY A 27 -20.34 -50.55 3.03
CA GLY A 27 -20.69 -51.88 2.55
C GLY A 27 -21.26 -52.77 3.65
N LEU A 28 -22.37 -53.44 3.35
CA LEU A 28 -22.77 -54.69 3.98
C LEU A 28 -23.32 -55.65 2.92
N ARG A 29 -22.82 -56.88 2.97
CA ARG A 29 -23.09 -58.02 2.09
C ARG A 29 -24.56 -58.46 2.16
N ALA A 30 -25.15 -58.85 1.03
CA ALA A 30 -25.85 -60.15 0.87
C ALA A 30 -26.42 -60.34 -0.54
N SER A 31 -25.98 -61.44 -1.17
CA SER A 31 -26.66 -62.32 -2.14
C SER A 31 -28.15 -62.09 -2.44
N ALA A 32 -28.52 -62.04 -3.73
CA ALA A 32 -29.29 -63.11 -4.40
C ALA A 32 -29.59 -62.79 -5.88
N ARG A 33 -29.58 -63.85 -6.70
CA ARG A 33 -29.79 -63.91 -8.15
C ARG A 33 -31.27 -63.71 -8.53
N LEU A 34 -31.55 -63.19 -9.74
CA LEU A 34 -32.18 -63.93 -10.85
C LEU A 34 -32.59 -63.02 -12.02
N GLN A 35 -32.54 -63.62 -13.21
CA GLN A 35 -32.83 -63.09 -14.55
C GLN A 35 -34.29 -63.46 -14.98
N PRO A 36 -34.77 -63.04 -16.18
CA PRO A 36 -36.15 -62.64 -16.53
C PRO A 36 -37.01 -63.85 -17.03
N PRO A 37 -38.11 -63.78 -17.83
CA PRO A 37 -38.83 -62.67 -18.53
C PRO A 37 -40.39 -62.81 -18.58
N GLY A 38 -41.10 -61.98 -19.37
CA GLY A 38 -42.46 -62.33 -19.84
C GLY A 38 -43.37 -61.17 -20.24
N LYS A 39 -43.89 -61.23 -21.48
CA LYS A 39 -44.74 -60.25 -22.20
C LYS A 39 -46.25 -60.37 -21.90
N ALA A 40 -46.98 -59.34 -22.37
CA ALA A 40 -48.32 -59.32 -23.04
C ALA A 40 -49.47 -58.69 -22.23
N GLN A 41 -49.98 -57.50 -22.65
CA GLN A 41 -51.17 -57.21 -23.53
C GLN A 41 -52.51 -57.28 -22.77
N ALA A 42 -53.56 -56.47 -22.99
CA ALA A 42 -53.86 -55.26 -23.78
C ALA A 42 -55.19 -54.67 -23.23
N GLY A 43 -55.34 -53.35 -23.03
CA GLY A 43 -56.13 -52.41 -23.86
C GLY A 43 -57.25 -51.71 -23.02
N PRO A 44 -57.97 -50.66 -23.49
CA PRO A 44 -57.70 -49.70 -24.58
C PRO A 44 -57.85 -48.18 -24.21
N GLU A 45 -57.23 -47.36 -25.08
CA GLU A 45 -57.46 -45.98 -25.59
C GLU A 45 -58.15 -44.82 -24.82
N GLY A 46 -57.53 -43.63 -24.95
CA GLY A 46 -58.09 -42.30 -24.67
C GLY A 46 -57.09 -41.13 -24.75
N THR A 47 -56.57 -40.85 -25.97
CA THR A 47 -55.91 -39.62 -26.49
C THR A 47 -55.35 -38.52 -25.56
N ALA A 48 -54.02 -38.30 -25.62
CA ALA A 48 -53.36 -36.97 -25.55
C ALA A 48 -51.86 -37.07 -25.94
N GLU A 49 -51.55 -37.30 -27.22
CA GLU A 49 -50.24 -36.96 -27.79
C GLU A 49 -50.39 -35.67 -28.60
N GLU A 50 -49.66 -34.63 -28.19
CA GLU A 50 -49.08 -33.56 -29.03
C GLU A 50 -48.80 -32.35 -28.13
N LEU A 51 -47.57 -32.22 -27.61
CA LEU A 51 -46.99 -30.95 -27.11
C LEU A 51 -45.49 -31.06 -26.76
N GLY A 52 -44.92 -32.27 -26.68
CA GLY A 52 -43.50 -32.51 -26.36
C GLY A 52 -42.50 -32.34 -27.52
N GLY A 53 -42.92 -32.46 -28.78
CA GLY A 53 -42.01 -32.49 -29.93
C GLY A 53 -41.46 -31.13 -30.39
N ARG A 54 -42.27 -30.07 -30.28
CA ARG A 54 -41.94 -28.75 -30.85
C ARG A 54 -40.80 -28.04 -30.13
N TRP A 55 -40.69 -28.18 -28.80
CA TRP A 55 -39.66 -27.52 -28.02
C TRP A 55 -38.30 -28.23 -28.13
N ALA A 56 -38.29 -29.55 -28.19
CA ALA A 56 -37.06 -30.32 -28.42
C ALA A 56 -36.47 -30.02 -29.80
N GLN A 57 -37.30 -30.02 -30.86
CA GLN A 57 -36.85 -29.64 -32.20
C GLN A 57 -36.36 -28.19 -32.29
N LYS A 58 -37.02 -27.25 -31.59
CA LYS A 58 -36.58 -25.85 -31.55
C LYS A 58 -35.24 -25.69 -30.82
N LEU A 59 -35.02 -26.43 -29.74
CA LEU A 59 -33.77 -26.41 -28.98
C LEU A 59 -32.60 -26.98 -29.80
N ASP A 60 -32.84 -28.05 -30.56
CA ASP A 60 -31.84 -28.63 -31.45
C ASP A 60 -31.56 -27.75 -32.67
N GLN A 61 -32.57 -27.09 -33.22
CA GLN A 61 -32.39 -26.07 -34.26
C GLN A 61 -31.59 -24.86 -33.75
N GLU A 62 -31.84 -24.38 -32.52
CA GLU A 62 -31.08 -23.28 -31.92
C GLU A 62 -29.64 -23.69 -31.59
N LYS A 63 -29.41 -24.91 -31.10
CA LYS A 63 -28.05 -25.46 -30.91
C LYS A 63 -27.32 -25.54 -32.24
N PHE A 64 -27.96 -26.08 -33.29
CA PHE A 64 -27.37 -26.18 -34.62
C PHE A 64 -27.08 -24.79 -35.21
N ALA A 65 -27.98 -23.83 -35.06
CA ALA A 65 -27.77 -22.44 -35.49
C ALA A 65 -26.63 -21.76 -34.72
N MET A 66 -26.51 -22.02 -33.41
CA MET A 66 -25.41 -21.52 -32.58
C MET A 66 -24.08 -22.15 -32.98
N GLN A 67 -24.06 -23.45 -33.29
CA GLN A 67 -22.87 -24.18 -33.74
C GLN A 67 -22.43 -23.71 -35.12
N LYS A 68 -23.38 -23.47 -36.04
CA LYS A 68 -23.11 -22.89 -37.36
C LYS A 68 -22.63 -21.44 -37.27
N ARG A 69 -23.19 -20.64 -36.35
CA ARG A 69 -22.69 -19.28 -36.05
C ARG A 69 -21.29 -19.32 -35.44
N LYS A 70 -21.02 -20.26 -34.52
CA LYS A 70 -19.69 -20.47 -33.93
C LYS A 70 -18.68 -20.85 -35.00
N GLN A 71 -19.00 -21.80 -35.86
CA GLN A 71 -18.16 -22.19 -37.00
C GLN A 71 -17.95 -21.04 -37.98
N GLN A 72 -18.99 -20.25 -38.31
CA GLN A 72 -18.84 -19.06 -39.16
C GLN A 72 -18.00 -17.96 -38.50
N LEU A 73 -18.07 -17.82 -37.18
CA LEU A 73 -17.29 -16.85 -36.43
C LEU A 73 -15.83 -17.33 -36.30
N GLU A 74 -15.61 -18.63 -36.10
CA GLU A 74 -14.31 -19.29 -36.18
C GLU A 74 -13.72 -19.13 -37.58
N LEU A 75 -14.47 -19.38 -38.66
CA LEU A 75 -14.02 -19.15 -40.03
C LEU A 75 -13.72 -17.67 -40.31
N LYS A 76 -14.54 -16.74 -39.82
CA LYS A 76 -14.26 -15.29 -39.93
C LYS A 76 -13.04 -14.89 -39.11
N LEU A 77 -12.83 -15.50 -37.95
CA LEU A 77 -11.63 -15.31 -37.13
C LEU A 77 -10.40 -15.95 -37.77
N GLN A 78 -10.55 -17.08 -38.47
CA GLN A 78 -9.48 -17.78 -39.19
C GLN A 78 -9.11 -17.04 -40.48
N VAL A 79 -10.08 -16.48 -41.19
CA VAL A 79 -9.87 -15.57 -42.34
C VAL A 79 -9.27 -14.25 -41.87
N ARG A 80 -9.69 -13.70 -40.72
CA ARG A 80 -9.00 -12.56 -40.09
C ARG A 80 -7.60 -12.92 -39.63
N ALA A 81 -7.40 -14.11 -39.07
CA ALA A 81 -6.09 -14.59 -38.62
C ALA A 81 -5.17 -14.84 -39.82
N GLN A 82 -5.68 -15.32 -40.95
CA GLN A 82 -4.95 -15.47 -42.22
C GLN A 82 -4.68 -14.11 -42.88
N GLN A 83 -5.62 -13.15 -42.82
CA GLN A 83 -5.37 -11.76 -43.24
C GLN A 83 -4.39 -11.02 -42.32
N LEU A 84 -4.34 -11.37 -41.03
CA LEU A 84 -3.38 -10.86 -40.05
C LEU A 84 -2.05 -11.65 -40.05
N ALA A 85 -2.01 -12.83 -40.67
CA ALA A 85 -0.82 -13.66 -40.87
C ALA A 85 -0.04 -13.31 -42.14
N CYS A 86 -0.38 -12.20 -42.82
CA CYS A 86 0.63 -11.48 -43.58
C CYS A 86 1.76 -11.12 -42.61
N GLU A 87 2.98 -11.56 -42.91
CA GLU A 87 4.19 -11.14 -42.21
C GLU A 87 4.30 -9.60 -42.26
N TYR A 88 3.71 -8.92 -41.29
CA TYR A 88 3.91 -7.49 -41.10
C TYR A 88 5.36 -7.31 -40.64
N LYS A 89 6.27 -7.10 -41.60
CA LYS A 89 7.60 -6.57 -41.33
C LYS A 89 7.43 -5.29 -40.51
N LEU A 90 8.08 -5.23 -39.35
CA LEU A 90 8.09 -4.04 -38.49
C LEU A 90 8.59 -2.85 -39.33
N ARG A 91 7.81 -1.77 -39.36
CA ARG A 91 8.16 -0.57 -40.12
C ARG A 91 9.17 0.27 -39.34
N VAL A 92 10.32 0.52 -39.94
CA VAL A 92 11.41 1.33 -39.38
C VAL A 92 11.57 2.64 -40.14
N ALA A 93 11.30 2.66 -41.45
CA ALA A 93 11.31 3.88 -42.25
C ALA A 93 10.13 4.79 -41.86
N PRO A 94 10.36 6.10 -41.60
CA PRO A 94 9.33 7.01 -41.15
C PRO A 94 8.40 7.40 -42.30
N ARG A 95 7.12 7.62 -41.98
CA ARG A 95 6.16 8.23 -42.89
C ARG A 95 5.96 9.69 -42.46
N LEU A 96 6.78 10.57 -43.04
CA LEU A 96 6.77 12.02 -42.76
C LEU A 96 5.49 12.66 -43.35
N LEU A 97 4.97 13.67 -42.66
CA LEU A 97 3.79 14.41 -43.09
C LEU A 97 4.16 15.65 -43.91
N ASP A 98 5.35 16.20 -43.69
CA ASP A 98 5.94 17.28 -44.48
C ASP A 98 6.47 16.72 -45.81
N THR A 99 5.95 17.25 -46.91
CA THR A 99 6.25 16.78 -48.27
C THR A 99 7.68 17.09 -48.70
N GLN A 100 8.30 18.15 -48.17
CA GLN A 100 9.68 18.52 -48.49
C GLN A 100 10.68 17.61 -47.76
N LEU A 101 10.47 17.35 -46.47
CA LEU A 101 11.28 16.39 -45.70
C LEU A 101 11.10 14.96 -46.23
N ALA A 102 9.87 14.57 -46.61
CA ALA A 102 9.60 13.27 -47.25
C ALA A 102 10.34 13.12 -48.58
N GLY A 103 10.30 14.14 -49.45
CA GLY A 103 11.02 14.12 -50.73
C GLY A 103 12.54 14.04 -50.55
N ARG A 104 13.09 14.74 -49.55
CA ARG A 104 14.52 14.69 -49.21
C ARG A 104 14.95 13.33 -48.68
N LEU A 105 14.15 12.73 -47.79
CA LEU A 105 14.41 11.39 -47.28
C LEU A 105 14.42 10.35 -48.40
N GLN A 106 13.45 10.41 -49.33
CA GLN A 106 13.37 9.50 -50.48
C GLN A 106 14.56 9.65 -51.43
N HIS A 107 14.96 10.88 -51.73
CA HIS A 107 16.15 11.16 -52.53
C HIS A 107 17.42 10.56 -51.91
N TRP A 108 17.57 10.68 -50.58
CA TRP A 108 18.73 10.14 -49.88
C TRP A 108 18.70 8.62 -49.70
N GLU A 109 17.53 7.99 -49.69
CA GLU A 109 17.42 6.53 -49.71
C GLU A 109 17.77 5.92 -51.08
N GLN A 110 17.68 6.71 -52.16
CA GLN A 110 17.93 6.24 -53.53
C GLN A 110 19.37 6.49 -54.00
N GLU A 111 20.05 7.53 -53.51
CA GLU A 111 21.34 7.99 -54.08
C GLU A 111 22.61 7.65 -53.27
N VAL A 112 22.52 7.08 -52.07
CA VAL A 112 23.63 7.16 -51.09
C VAL A 112 24.27 5.80 -50.74
N PRO A 113 25.61 5.62 -50.88
CA PRO A 113 26.36 4.49 -50.33
C PRO A 113 26.37 4.49 -48.79
N GLU A 114 26.51 3.33 -48.15
CA GLU A 114 26.59 3.18 -46.69
C GLU A 114 27.76 4.01 -46.09
N GLY A 115 27.49 5.25 -45.66
CA GLY A 115 28.51 6.11 -45.01
C GLY A 115 28.26 7.63 -44.97
N LEU A 116 27.09 8.13 -45.40
CA LEU A 116 26.76 9.58 -45.47
C LEU A 116 25.58 10.00 -44.58
N TRP A 117 25.15 9.15 -43.65
CA TRP A 117 24.04 9.46 -42.72
C TRP A 117 24.43 10.59 -41.74
N GLU A 118 25.73 10.75 -41.51
CA GLU A 118 26.39 11.75 -40.68
C GLU A 118 26.10 13.17 -41.20
N GLU A 119 26.25 13.38 -42.50
CA GLU A 119 25.99 14.67 -43.13
C GLU A 119 24.51 15.05 -43.09
N GLN A 120 23.64 14.04 -43.21
CA GLN A 120 22.19 14.22 -43.12
C GLN A 120 21.77 14.66 -41.72
N LEU A 121 22.34 14.06 -40.66
CA LEU A 121 22.05 14.48 -39.29
C LEU A 121 22.47 15.93 -39.06
N VAL A 122 23.65 16.33 -39.52
CA VAL A 122 24.09 17.73 -39.34
C VAL A 122 23.17 18.70 -40.08
N TRP A 123 22.79 18.38 -41.32
CA TRP A 123 21.84 19.20 -42.07
C TRP A 123 20.48 19.29 -41.34
N LEU A 124 19.97 18.16 -40.85
CA LEU A 124 18.71 18.13 -40.09
C LEU A 124 18.75 18.97 -38.82
N LEU A 125 19.87 18.94 -38.10
CA LEU A 125 20.03 19.75 -36.89
C LEU A 125 19.99 21.25 -37.24
N GLN A 126 20.51 21.66 -38.40
CA GLN A 126 20.50 23.04 -38.92
C GLN A 126 19.12 23.50 -39.45
N GLU A 127 18.29 22.60 -39.97
CA GLU A 127 16.95 22.94 -40.45
C GLU A 127 16.03 23.43 -39.33
N ALA A 128 15.30 24.52 -39.58
CA ALA A 128 14.32 25.05 -38.62
C ALA A 128 13.12 24.10 -38.47
N PRO A 129 12.55 23.93 -37.26
CA PRO A 129 11.33 23.16 -37.07
C PRO A 129 10.18 23.82 -37.83
N ARG A 130 9.51 23.07 -38.70
CA ARG A 130 8.45 23.60 -39.55
C ARG A 130 7.10 23.42 -38.87
N LYS A 131 6.37 24.53 -38.66
CA LYS A 131 5.01 24.49 -38.13
C LYS A 131 4.05 24.05 -39.23
N LEU A 132 3.26 23.01 -38.96
CA LEU A 132 2.02 22.75 -39.69
C LEU A 132 1.08 23.97 -39.54
N SER A 133 0.40 24.34 -40.62
CA SER A 133 -0.41 25.55 -40.83
C SER A 133 -1.38 25.90 -39.67
N PRO A 134 -1.73 27.20 -39.47
CA PRO A 134 -2.53 27.67 -38.34
C PRO A 134 -4.03 27.44 -38.57
N GLU A 135 -4.47 26.20 -38.52
CA GLU A 135 -5.89 25.88 -38.32
C GLU A 135 -5.99 24.93 -37.14
N VAL A 136 -5.95 25.51 -35.93
CA VAL A 136 -6.61 25.11 -34.68
C VAL A 136 -5.92 25.95 -33.58
N GLU A 137 -6.13 27.27 -33.60
CA GLU A 137 -6.15 28.05 -32.35
C GLU A 137 -7.50 27.82 -31.66
N GLN A 138 -7.71 26.58 -31.22
CA GLN A 138 -8.55 26.34 -30.06
C GLN A 138 -7.67 25.62 -29.06
N ALA A 139 -6.92 26.41 -28.28
CA ALA A 139 -6.43 25.94 -27.00
C ALA A 139 -7.63 25.33 -26.27
N PRO A 140 -7.64 24.02 -25.96
CA PRO A 140 -8.73 23.45 -25.19
C PRO A 140 -8.74 24.20 -23.86
N LYS A 141 -9.86 24.87 -23.57
CA LYS A 141 -10.12 25.45 -22.24
C LYS A 141 -9.65 24.43 -21.20
N ALA A 142 -8.70 24.83 -20.35
CA ALA A 142 -8.15 23.98 -19.30
C ALA A 142 -9.29 23.31 -18.49
N GLY A 143 -9.52 22.04 -18.78
CA GLY A 143 -10.62 21.24 -18.23
C GLY A 143 -10.63 19.86 -18.87
N SER A 144 -10.60 18.82 -18.03
CA SER A 144 -10.73 17.35 -18.22
C SER A 144 -10.16 16.65 -19.48
N ALA A 145 -10.21 17.24 -20.67
CA ALA A 145 -9.70 16.70 -21.93
C ALA A 145 -8.16 16.64 -21.99
N SER A 146 -7.42 17.61 -21.41
CA SER A 146 -5.95 17.64 -21.50
C SER A 146 -5.27 16.53 -20.70
N VAL A 147 -5.87 16.05 -19.60
CA VAL A 147 -5.24 15.04 -18.73
C VAL A 147 -5.57 13.61 -19.14
N GLN A 148 -6.71 13.37 -19.80
CA GLN A 148 -6.89 12.10 -20.52
C GLN A 148 -5.85 11.91 -21.63
N GLN A 149 -5.43 13.01 -22.26
CA GLN A 149 -4.32 13.02 -23.20
C GLN A 149 -2.98 12.73 -22.49
N GLU A 150 -2.68 13.37 -21.36
CA GLU A 150 -1.49 13.05 -20.55
C GLU A 150 -1.43 11.57 -20.12
N ILE A 151 -2.55 10.99 -19.65
CA ILE A 151 -2.58 9.56 -19.24
C ILE A 151 -2.26 8.65 -20.43
N ARG A 152 -2.78 8.97 -21.62
CA ARG A 152 -2.46 8.22 -22.85
C ARG A 152 -1.00 8.39 -23.24
N GLN A 153 -0.45 9.60 -23.07
CA GLN A 153 0.97 9.87 -23.31
C GLN A 153 1.85 9.08 -22.35
N GLN A 154 1.55 9.08 -21.05
CA GLN A 154 2.31 8.31 -20.05
C GLN A 154 2.30 6.81 -20.34
N ARG A 155 1.15 6.25 -20.76
CA ARG A 155 1.08 4.83 -21.15
C ARG A 155 1.97 4.52 -22.36
N LEU A 156 1.97 5.40 -23.36
CA LEU A 156 2.79 5.22 -24.56
C LEU A 156 4.29 5.36 -24.24
N LEU A 157 4.67 6.35 -23.44
CA LEU A 157 6.05 6.51 -22.99
C LEU A 157 6.53 5.29 -22.20
N ALA A 158 5.76 4.84 -21.21
CA ALA A 158 6.09 3.64 -20.43
C ALA A 158 6.21 2.38 -21.31
N PHE A 159 5.39 2.27 -22.36
CA PHE A 159 5.49 1.17 -23.34
C PHE A 159 6.82 1.22 -24.10
N LEU A 160 7.23 2.40 -24.58
CA LEU A 160 8.50 2.57 -25.30
C LEU A 160 9.69 2.28 -24.38
N GLU A 161 9.67 2.81 -23.15
CA GLU A 161 10.69 2.54 -22.13
C GLU A 161 10.80 1.03 -21.84
N CYS A 162 9.67 0.33 -21.69
CA CYS A 162 9.66 -1.10 -21.44
C CYS A 162 10.16 -1.92 -22.64
N CYS A 163 9.90 -1.47 -23.88
CA CYS A 163 10.47 -2.10 -25.07
C CYS A 163 12.00 -1.97 -25.10
N LEU A 164 12.54 -0.82 -24.69
CA LEU A 164 13.99 -0.64 -24.55
C LEU A 164 14.59 -1.55 -23.48
N LEU A 165 13.89 -1.73 -22.35
CA LEU A 165 14.34 -2.60 -21.27
C LEU A 165 14.37 -4.08 -21.67
N THR A 166 13.49 -4.49 -22.57
CA THR A 166 13.35 -5.89 -23.03
C THR A 166 14.00 -6.14 -24.39
N ASP A 167 14.80 -5.20 -24.88
CA ASP A 167 15.49 -5.21 -26.18
C ASP A 167 14.58 -5.31 -27.44
N HIS A 168 13.29 -4.98 -27.31
CA HIS A 168 12.33 -4.91 -28.41
C HIS A 168 12.33 -3.55 -29.12
N LEU A 169 13.52 -3.00 -29.40
CA LEU A 169 13.68 -1.68 -30.00
C LEU A 169 13.01 -1.52 -31.39
N PRO A 170 13.05 -2.52 -32.30
CA PRO A 170 12.33 -2.42 -33.57
C PRO A 170 10.81 -2.28 -33.39
N LEU A 171 10.23 -2.91 -32.35
CA LEU A 171 8.80 -2.76 -32.03
C LEU A 171 8.51 -1.36 -31.49
N ALA A 172 9.36 -0.82 -30.62
CA ALA A 172 9.24 0.55 -30.13
C ALA A 172 9.26 1.56 -31.29
N HIS A 173 10.22 1.39 -32.21
CA HIS A 173 10.34 2.23 -33.40
C HIS A 173 9.10 2.07 -34.30
N HIS A 174 8.62 0.85 -34.52
CA HIS A 174 7.41 0.62 -35.31
C HIS A 174 6.17 1.32 -34.76
N VAL A 175 5.96 1.27 -33.44
CA VAL A 175 4.85 1.98 -32.79
C VAL A 175 5.02 3.49 -32.95
N LEU A 176 6.23 4.01 -32.76
CA LEU A 176 6.54 5.44 -32.94
C LEU A 176 6.22 5.91 -34.37
N VAL A 177 6.70 5.19 -35.39
CA VAL A 177 6.45 5.47 -36.81
C VAL A 177 4.97 5.43 -37.14
N THR A 178 4.25 4.43 -36.62
CA THR A 178 2.82 4.26 -36.90
C THR A 178 1.98 5.39 -36.31
N TYR A 179 2.32 5.85 -35.10
CA TYR A 179 1.68 7.01 -34.48
C TYR A 179 2.06 8.31 -35.18
N HIS A 180 3.32 8.45 -35.60
CA HIS A 180 3.82 9.65 -36.28
C HIS A 180 3.17 9.84 -37.65
N GLY A 181 3.06 8.78 -38.45
CA GLY A 181 2.49 8.83 -39.80
C GLY A 181 0.98 9.10 -39.90
N ARG A 182 0.32 9.44 -38.78
CA ARG A 182 -1.11 9.81 -38.72
C ARG A 182 -1.26 11.13 -37.96
N SER A 183 -1.63 12.21 -38.65
CA SER A 183 -1.73 13.57 -38.09
C SER A 183 -2.40 13.66 -36.69
N ARG A 184 -3.58 13.05 -36.49
CA ARG A 184 -4.26 13.03 -35.17
C ARG A 184 -3.52 12.27 -34.06
N GLN A 185 -2.67 11.31 -34.41
CA GLN A 185 -1.88 10.53 -33.46
C GLN A 185 -0.51 11.17 -33.22
N GLN A 186 0.07 11.84 -34.21
CA GLN A 186 1.32 12.59 -34.12
C GLN A 186 1.25 13.66 -33.02
N GLN A 187 0.12 14.38 -32.90
CA GLN A 187 -0.14 15.35 -31.83
C GLN A 187 -0.07 14.77 -30.41
N ARG A 188 -0.07 13.43 -30.27
CA ARG A 188 0.07 12.75 -28.98
C ARG A 188 1.52 12.44 -28.64
N LEU A 189 2.43 12.43 -29.62
CA LEU A 189 3.84 12.15 -29.38
C LEU A 189 4.51 13.34 -28.70
N THR A 190 5.47 13.03 -27.83
CA THR A 190 6.24 14.03 -27.07
C THR A 190 7.72 13.84 -27.34
N LEU A 191 8.53 14.88 -27.14
CA LEU A 191 9.98 14.79 -27.34
C LEU A 191 10.61 13.65 -26.52
N ALA A 192 10.13 13.43 -25.28
CA ALA A 192 10.58 12.32 -24.44
C ALA A 192 10.38 10.93 -25.09
N MET A 193 9.30 10.73 -25.85
CA MET A 193 9.05 9.47 -26.57
C MET A 193 10.03 9.26 -27.73
N TYR A 194 10.30 10.32 -28.51
CA TYR A 194 11.30 10.27 -29.57
C TYR A 194 12.70 10.03 -28.99
N ASN A 195 13.07 10.76 -27.93
CA ASN A 195 14.34 10.59 -27.21
C ASN A 195 14.51 9.18 -26.64
N THR A 196 13.44 8.55 -26.16
CA THR A 196 13.47 7.17 -25.68
C THR A 196 13.91 6.22 -26.81
N VAL A 197 13.29 6.30 -27.98
CA VAL A 197 13.66 5.44 -29.12
C VAL A 197 15.05 5.80 -29.68
N MET A 198 15.41 7.08 -29.74
CA MET A 198 16.76 7.54 -30.13
C MET A 198 17.84 6.95 -29.22
N LEU A 199 17.65 7.00 -27.90
CA LEU A 199 18.59 6.45 -26.94
C LEU A 199 18.74 4.94 -27.10
N GLY A 200 17.67 4.24 -27.46
CA GLY A 200 17.70 2.82 -27.80
C GLY A 200 18.64 2.53 -28.98
N TRP A 201 18.51 3.28 -30.08
CA TRP A 201 19.36 3.11 -31.26
C TRP A 201 20.81 3.54 -31.00
N ALA A 202 21.00 4.60 -30.22
CA ALA A 202 22.32 5.03 -29.76
C ALA A 202 23.05 3.97 -28.93
N ARG A 203 22.32 3.17 -28.13
CA ARG A 203 22.88 2.02 -27.39
C ARG A 203 23.33 0.89 -28.31
N LYS A 204 22.57 0.62 -29.39
CA LYS A 204 22.91 -0.40 -30.39
C LYS A 204 23.97 0.07 -31.41
N GLY A 205 24.23 1.37 -31.51
CA GLY A 205 25.11 1.94 -32.53
C GLY A 205 24.47 2.01 -33.92
N SER A 206 23.14 2.04 -34.00
CA SER A 206 22.42 2.08 -35.27
C SER A 206 22.16 3.53 -35.69
N PHE A 207 23.10 4.09 -36.46
CA PHE A 207 23.08 5.52 -36.80
C PHE A 207 21.92 5.89 -37.73
N LYS A 208 21.66 5.08 -38.77
CA LYS A 208 20.58 5.30 -39.74
C LYS A 208 19.21 5.44 -39.07
N GLU A 209 18.85 4.51 -38.20
CA GLU A 209 17.57 4.52 -37.49
C GLU A 209 17.48 5.68 -36.50
N LEU A 210 18.61 6.09 -35.90
CA LEU A 210 18.66 7.30 -35.07
C LEU A 210 18.35 8.55 -35.90
N VAL A 211 18.91 8.68 -37.11
CA VAL A 211 18.64 9.79 -38.02
C VAL A 211 17.17 9.81 -38.46
N TYR A 212 16.55 8.67 -38.73
CA TYR A 212 15.10 8.59 -39.00
C TYR A 212 14.25 9.20 -37.88
N VAL A 213 14.64 9.00 -36.62
CA VAL A 213 13.91 9.59 -35.49
C VAL A 213 14.13 11.11 -35.44
N PHE A 214 15.31 11.62 -35.80
CA PHE A 214 15.54 13.07 -35.94
C PHE A 214 14.67 13.71 -37.02
N PHE A 215 14.48 13.06 -38.17
CA PHE A 215 13.52 13.49 -39.18
C PHE A 215 12.11 13.63 -38.58
N MET A 216 11.65 12.62 -37.84
CA MET A 216 10.33 12.66 -37.20
C MET A 216 10.22 13.77 -36.14
N VAL A 217 11.29 14.09 -35.41
CA VAL A 217 11.30 15.21 -34.45
C VAL A 217 11.07 16.54 -35.18
N LYS A 218 11.78 16.77 -36.29
CA LYS A 218 11.66 18.00 -37.09
C LYS A 218 10.30 18.08 -37.81
N ASP A 219 9.81 16.98 -38.37
CA ASP A 219 8.47 16.87 -38.99
C ASP A 219 7.34 17.15 -38.00
N ALA A 220 7.50 16.73 -36.74
CA ALA A 220 6.55 17.02 -35.67
C ALA A 220 6.62 18.47 -35.16
N GLY A 221 7.51 19.31 -35.70
CA GLY A 221 7.72 20.69 -35.27
C GLY A 221 8.37 20.81 -33.88
N LEU A 222 9.09 19.78 -33.43
CA LEU A 222 9.82 19.77 -32.16
C LEU A 222 11.30 20.10 -32.36
N THR A 223 11.94 20.62 -31.31
CA THR A 223 13.38 20.92 -31.29
C THR A 223 14.13 19.88 -30.46
N PRO A 224 15.30 19.38 -30.93
CA PRO A 224 16.18 18.51 -30.14
C PRO A 224 16.60 19.15 -28.81
N ASP A 225 16.68 18.36 -27.75
CA ASP A 225 17.15 18.78 -26.42
C ASP A 225 18.49 18.12 -26.05
N LEU A 226 19.00 18.37 -24.84
CA LEU A 226 20.24 17.76 -24.35
C LEU A 226 20.24 16.23 -24.46
N LEU A 227 19.09 15.56 -24.25
CA LEU A 227 19.02 14.11 -24.35
C LEU A 227 19.05 13.64 -25.81
N SER A 228 18.45 14.40 -26.74
CA SER A 228 18.60 14.14 -28.19
C SER A 228 20.07 14.22 -28.63
N TYR A 229 20.76 15.28 -28.25
CA TYR A 229 22.19 15.46 -28.55
C TYR A 229 23.07 14.42 -27.85
N ALA A 230 22.75 14.04 -26.61
CA ALA A 230 23.44 12.96 -25.91
C ALA A 230 23.34 11.63 -26.67
N ALA A 231 22.15 11.29 -27.19
CA ALA A 231 21.96 10.06 -27.98
C ALA A 231 22.77 10.08 -29.28
N ALA A 232 22.80 11.22 -30.00
CA ALA A 232 23.61 11.38 -31.20
C ALA A 232 25.11 11.19 -30.91
N LEU A 233 25.64 11.93 -29.91
CA LEU A 233 27.04 11.84 -29.50
C LEU A 233 27.40 10.45 -28.96
N GLN A 234 26.48 9.79 -28.25
CA GLN A 234 26.67 8.41 -27.81
C GLN A 234 26.84 7.47 -29.01
N CYS A 235 25.97 7.58 -30.02
CA CYS A 235 26.06 6.75 -31.22
C CYS A 235 27.37 7.00 -31.98
N MET A 236 27.74 8.28 -32.18
CA MET A 236 29.01 8.69 -32.79
C MET A 236 30.21 8.12 -32.03
N GLY A 237 30.19 8.14 -30.70
CA GLY A 237 31.27 7.61 -29.86
C GLY A 237 31.42 6.09 -29.92
N ARG A 238 30.32 5.35 -30.12
CA ARG A 238 30.35 3.88 -30.31
C ARG A 238 30.88 3.48 -31.68
N LEU A 239 30.43 4.18 -32.72
CA LEU A 239 30.87 3.96 -34.10
C LEU A 239 32.26 4.56 -34.40
N ASP A 240 32.81 5.31 -33.45
CA ASP A 240 34.09 6.01 -33.57
C ASP A 240 34.13 6.97 -34.77
N GLN A 241 33.06 7.74 -34.93
CA GLN A 241 32.90 8.71 -36.03
C GLN A 241 34.03 9.75 -36.09
N ASP A 242 34.18 10.37 -37.26
CA ASP A 242 35.24 11.34 -37.52
C ASP A 242 35.09 12.63 -36.68
N THR A 243 36.21 13.29 -36.44
CA THR A 243 36.27 14.50 -35.60
C THR A 243 35.42 15.64 -36.16
N SER A 244 35.32 15.76 -37.48
CA SER A 244 34.60 16.88 -38.13
C SER A 244 33.09 16.78 -37.93
N THR A 245 32.54 15.57 -38.03
CA THR A 245 31.11 15.29 -37.77
C THR A 245 30.74 15.59 -36.32
N ILE A 246 31.57 15.15 -35.37
CA ILE A 246 31.35 15.39 -33.94
C ILE A 246 31.42 16.90 -33.64
N GLN A 247 32.42 17.60 -34.18
CA GLN A 247 32.56 19.05 -33.98
C GLN A 247 31.35 19.82 -34.53
N ARG A 248 30.86 19.47 -35.73
CA ARG A 248 29.65 20.07 -36.31
C ARG A 248 28.41 19.86 -35.44
N CYS A 249 28.26 18.68 -34.83
CA CYS A 249 27.17 18.39 -33.89
C CYS A 249 27.27 19.27 -32.63
N LEU A 250 28.47 19.43 -32.07
CA LEU A 250 28.72 20.29 -30.90
C LEU A 250 28.46 21.77 -31.21
N ASP A 251 28.88 22.24 -32.38
CA ASP A 251 28.64 23.62 -32.83
C ASP A 251 27.15 23.91 -32.97
N GLN A 252 26.38 22.96 -33.53
CA GLN A 252 24.94 23.11 -33.66
C GLN A 252 24.23 23.08 -32.29
N MET A 253 24.66 22.20 -31.38
CA MET A 253 24.17 22.20 -30.00
C MET A 253 24.40 23.57 -29.33
N ALA A 254 25.56 24.19 -29.56
CA ALA A 254 25.86 25.53 -29.03
C ALA A 254 24.97 26.61 -29.66
N ARG A 255 24.69 26.54 -30.97
CA ARG A 255 23.75 27.45 -31.66
C ARG A 255 22.32 27.34 -31.14
N ASP A 256 21.89 26.13 -30.76
CA ASP A 256 20.59 25.88 -30.13
C ASP A 256 20.53 26.38 -28.66
N GLY A 257 21.60 26.99 -28.15
CA GLY A 257 21.70 27.54 -26.79
C GLY A 257 21.93 26.49 -25.71
N LEU A 258 22.30 25.27 -26.08
CA LEU A 258 22.54 24.16 -25.16
C LEU A 258 24.02 24.08 -24.76
N LYS A 259 24.27 23.89 -23.46
CA LYS A 259 25.63 23.83 -22.91
C LYS A 259 26.17 22.41 -22.89
N LEU A 260 27.38 22.20 -23.41
CA LEU A 260 28.10 20.91 -23.39
C LEU A 260 28.23 20.32 -21.99
N GLN A 261 28.48 21.16 -20.97
CA GLN A 261 28.54 20.69 -19.57
C GLN A 261 27.20 20.09 -19.11
N GLY A 262 26.08 20.60 -19.64
CA GLY A 262 24.72 20.15 -19.33
C GLY A 262 24.48 18.67 -19.67
N LEU A 263 25.18 18.13 -20.68
CA LEU A 263 25.09 16.72 -21.05
C LEU A 263 25.52 15.78 -19.92
N PHE A 264 26.46 16.21 -19.07
CA PHE A 264 27.02 15.40 -17.99
C PHE A 264 26.42 15.71 -16.62
N THR A 265 25.68 16.82 -16.48
CA THR A 265 25.07 17.25 -15.21
C THR A 265 23.55 17.07 -15.17
N SER A 266 22.88 17.23 -16.32
CA SER A 266 21.41 17.35 -16.40
C SER A 266 20.74 16.17 -17.09
N VAL A 267 21.50 15.35 -17.83
CA VAL A 267 20.97 14.18 -18.54
C VAL A 267 21.22 12.91 -17.71
N PRO A 268 20.20 12.06 -17.48
CA PRO A 268 20.34 10.83 -16.70
C PRO A 268 20.99 9.71 -17.52
N LEU A 269 22.30 9.81 -17.80
CA LEU A 269 23.08 8.79 -18.49
C LEU A 269 23.66 7.76 -17.49
N ARG A 270 23.70 6.47 -17.88
CA ARG A 270 24.43 5.44 -17.15
C ARG A 270 25.94 5.67 -17.27
N GLN A 271 26.72 5.15 -16.34
CA GLN A 271 28.18 5.33 -16.31
C GLN A 271 28.86 4.90 -17.63
N GLU A 272 28.41 3.80 -18.24
CA GLU A 272 28.89 3.33 -19.54
C GLU A 272 28.51 4.29 -20.68
N GLU A 273 27.28 4.80 -20.66
CA GLU A 273 26.78 5.74 -21.67
C GLU A 273 27.53 7.07 -21.58
N GLN A 274 27.75 7.55 -20.35
CA GLN A 274 28.53 8.74 -20.06
C GLN A 274 29.97 8.61 -20.54
N ALA A 275 30.59 7.43 -20.35
CA ALA A 275 31.95 7.16 -20.84
C ALA A 275 32.03 7.21 -22.37
N VAL A 276 31.04 6.65 -23.07
CA VAL A 276 30.96 6.68 -24.54
C VAL A 276 30.74 8.11 -25.07
N VAL A 277 29.82 8.87 -24.47
CA VAL A 277 29.61 10.28 -24.84
C VAL A 277 30.87 11.10 -24.58
N LEU A 278 31.54 10.87 -23.44
CA LEU A 278 32.81 11.54 -23.13
C LEU A 278 33.92 11.20 -24.12
N LYS A 279 33.99 9.94 -24.58
CA LYS A 279 34.92 9.51 -25.64
C LYS A 279 34.68 10.31 -26.93
N ALA A 280 33.42 10.43 -27.37
CA ALA A 280 33.08 11.22 -28.56
C ALA A 280 33.48 12.70 -28.40
N VAL A 281 33.08 13.32 -27.28
CA VAL A 281 33.40 14.73 -26.99
C VAL A 281 34.90 14.97 -26.96
N ARG A 282 35.68 14.10 -26.33
CA ARG A 282 37.15 14.23 -26.27
C ARG A 282 37.84 14.06 -27.62
N LYS A 283 37.21 13.39 -28.58
CA LYS A 283 37.74 13.27 -29.95
C LYS A 283 37.73 14.62 -30.67
N ALA A 284 36.71 15.45 -30.45
CA ALA A 284 36.60 16.80 -30.99
C ALA A 284 37.21 17.88 -30.09
N GLN A 285 37.10 17.73 -28.77
CA GLN A 285 37.62 18.66 -27.76
C GLN A 285 38.48 17.91 -26.72
N PRO A 286 39.77 17.65 -27.03
CA PRO A 286 40.65 16.81 -26.18
C PRO A 286 40.83 17.32 -24.75
N THR A 287 40.75 18.64 -24.57
CA THR A 287 40.88 19.31 -23.26
C THR A 287 39.60 19.29 -22.44
N PHE A 288 38.50 18.74 -22.95
CA PHE A 288 37.24 18.69 -22.23
C PHE A 288 37.29 17.67 -21.07
N SER A 289 37.15 18.20 -19.86
CA SER A 289 36.83 17.43 -18.67
C SER A 289 35.40 17.74 -18.24
N PRO A 290 34.54 16.72 -18.00
CA PRO A 290 33.23 16.97 -17.44
C PRO A 290 33.41 17.62 -16.07
N PRO A 291 32.57 18.61 -15.70
CA PRO A 291 32.64 19.20 -14.38
C PRO A 291 32.49 18.09 -13.33
N PRO A 292 33.21 18.15 -12.19
CA PRO A 292 32.94 17.24 -11.10
C PRO A 292 31.43 17.31 -10.81
N PRO A 293 30.76 16.16 -10.54
CA PRO A 293 29.34 16.16 -10.26
C PRO A 293 29.10 17.21 -9.18
N PRO A 294 28.13 18.14 -9.36
CA PRO A 294 27.90 19.18 -8.38
C PRO A 294 27.70 18.49 -7.03
N ARG A 295 28.66 18.65 -6.14
CA ARG A 295 28.50 18.36 -4.73
C ARG A 295 28.09 19.70 -4.13
N PRO A 296 26.81 20.10 -4.23
CA PRO A 296 26.38 21.24 -3.43
C PRO A 296 26.79 20.92 -1.99
N PRO A 297 27.29 21.90 -1.22
CA PRO A 297 27.50 21.68 0.20
C PRO A 297 26.20 21.11 0.77
N PRO A 298 26.26 20.06 1.62
CA PRO A 298 25.06 19.43 2.15
C PRO A 298 24.19 20.53 2.76
N GLN A 299 23.05 20.81 2.14
CA GLN A 299 22.15 21.85 2.62
C GLN A 299 21.61 21.37 3.96
N VAL A 300 21.85 22.11 5.04
CA VAL A 300 21.27 21.82 6.34
C VAL A 300 19.91 22.51 6.44
N ASN A 301 18.96 21.87 7.11
CA ASN A 301 17.67 22.50 7.35
C ASN A 301 17.85 23.62 8.38
N THR A 302 17.46 24.84 8.04
CA THR A 302 17.59 26.04 8.88
C THR A 302 16.28 26.48 9.55
N SER A 303 15.22 25.68 9.39
CA SER A 303 13.91 25.89 10.03
C SER A 303 14.09 26.09 11.54
N PRO A 304 13.38 27.06 12.17
CA PRO A 304 13.50 27.32 13.60
C PRO A 304 13.40 26.06 14.48
N LEU A 305 12.51 25.13 14.14
CA LEU A 305 12.27 23.90 14.90
C LEU A 305 13.31 22.80 14.65
N LEU A 306 14.10 22.90 13.58
CA LEU A 306 15.06 21.85 13.18
C LEU A 306 16.51 22.34 13.21
N ARG A 307 16.74 23.63 13.42
CA ARG A 307 18.07 24.24 13.41
C ARG A 307 19.02 23.57 14.40
N GLU A 308 18.55 23.29 15.62
CA GLU A 308 19.37 22.64 16.65
C GLU A 308 19.74 21.21 16.26
N ILE A 309 18.85 20.48 15.58
CA ILE A 309 19.09 19.10 15.14
C ILE A 309 20.32 19.01 14.23
N TYR A 310 20.48 19.98 13.31
CA TYR A 310 21.53 19.97 12.29
C TYR A 310 22.68 20.95 12.58
N ALA A 311 22.63 21.69 13.69
CA ALA A 311 23.71 22.55 14.11
C ALA A 311 24.95 21.71 14.47
N LYS A 312 26.13 22.16 14.04
CA LYS A 312 27.42 21.53 14.39
C LYS A 312 27.86 21.83 15.83
N SER A 313 27.21 22.80 16.49
CA SER A 313 27.51 23.24 17.84
C SER A 313 26.61 22.54 18.86
N GLY A 314 27.23 21.95 19.89
CA GLY A 314 26.54 21.34 21.04
C GLY A 314 26.90 19.87 21.24
N PRO A 315 26.81 19.35 22.48
CA PRO A 315 27.05 17.93 22.74
C PRO A 315 25.95 17.08 22.10
N VAL A 316 26.34 16.06 21.33
CA VAL A 316 25.44 15.03 20.80
C VAL A 316 25.87 13.67 21.31
N SER A 317 24.90 12.84 21.69
CA SER A 317 25.13 11.48 22.17
C SER A 317 24.23 10.52 21.38
N TYR A 318 24.50 10.37 20.09
CA TYR A 318 23.71 9.45 19.25
C TYR A 318 23.91 7.98 19.67
N PRO A 319 22.82 7.19 19.78
CA PRO A 319 22.91 5.82 20.23
C PRO A 319 23.47 4.90 19.14
N LYS A 320 24.27 3.92 19.57
CA LYS A 320 24.73 2.78 18.76
C LYS A 320 23.90 1.54 19.09
N LEU A 321 23.86 0.60 18.14
CA LEU A 321 23.27 -0.71 18.34
C LEU A 321 24.16 -1.55 19.25
N HIS A 322 23.56 -2.50 19.96
CA HIS A 322 24.29 -3.48 20.79
C HIS A 322 25.12 -4.51 19.99
N LEU A 323 24.91 -4.61 18.67
CA LEU A 323 25.52 -5.62 17.82
C LEU A 323 26.85 -5.13 17.21
N PRO A 324 27.90 -5.99 17.17
CA PRO A 324 29.17 -5.66 16.54
C PRO A 324 29.06 -5.64 15.01
N LEU A 325 30.03 -5.02 14.35
CA LEU A 325 30.06 -4.81 12.91
C LEU A 325 29.91 -6.12 12.12
N GLN A 326 30.63 -7.18 12.53
CA GLN A 326 30.59 -8.47 11.85
C GLN A 326 29.20 -9.12 11.89
N SER A 327 28.49 -9.01 13.02
CA SER A 327 27.12 -9.51 13.17
C SER A 327 26.15 -8.76 12.27
N LEU A 328 26.24 -7.42 12.23
CA LEU A 328 25.43 -6.59 11.34
C LEU A 328 25.70 -6.89 9.85
N GLN A 329 26.95 -7.17 9.48
CA GLN A 329 27.30 -7.59 8.11
C GLN A 329 26.75 -8.97 7.75
N LYS A 330 26.65 -9.91 8.71
CA LYS A 330 25.99 -11.21 8.53
C LYS A 330 24.49 -11.03 8.29
N LEU A 331 23.85 -10.26 9.17
CA LEU A 331 22.43 -9.91 9.07
C LEU A 331 22.07 -9.22 7.74
N PHE A 332 22.91 -8.30 7.27
CA PHE A 332 22.76 -7.70 5.95
C PHE A 332 22.76 -8.74 4.83
N ARG A 333 23.66 -9.74 4.88
CA ARG A 333 23.73 -10.80 3.85
C ARG A 333 22.48 -11.67 3.88
N GLU A 334 21.92 -11.95 5.05
CA GLU A 334 20.67 -12.70 5.19
C GLU A 334 19.48 -11.91 4.62
N GLN A 335 19.35 -10.63 4.96
CA GLN A 335 18.33 -9.75 4.40
C GLN A 335 18.47 -9.62 2.87
N LEU A 336 19.70 -9.46 2.36
CA LEU A 336 19.94 -9.35 0.93
C LEU A 336 19.52 -10.62 0.18
N ARG A 337 19.82 -11.80 0.74
CA ARG A 337 19.36 -13.09 0.18
C ARG A 337 17.84 -13.20 0.19
N MET A 338 17.21 -12.77 1.28
CA MET A 338 15.75 -12.74 1.43
C MET A 338 15.09 -11.87 0.35
N GLU A 339 15.59 -10.63 0.15
CA GLU A 339 15.01 -9.73 -0.86
C GLU A 339 15.30 -10.18 -2.30
N LEU A 340 16.45 -10.81 -2.57
CA LEU A 340 16.75 -11.42 -3.88
C LEU A 340 15.81 -12.60 -4.18
N ALA A 341 15.41 -13.37 -3.16
CA ALA A 341 14.43 -14.45 -3.31
C ALA A 341 13.01 -13.93 -3.53
N THR A 342 12.73 -12.65 -3.24
CA THR A 342 11.43 -11.97 -3.30
C THR A 342 10.35 -12.48 -2.34
N THR A 343 10.44 -13.72 -1.86
CA THR A 343 9.49 -14.33 -0.92
C THR A 343 10.20 -15.03 0.25
N VAL A 344 9.45 -15.24 1.35
CA VAL A 344 9.93 -15.86 2.59
C VAL A 344 8.97 -16.93 3.04
N THR A 345 9.44 -18.18 3.10
CA THR A 345 8.66 -19.30 3.62
C THR A 345 8.88 -19.46 5.12
N VAL A 346 7.77 -19.63 5.85
CA VAL A 346 7.70 -19.65 7.32
C VAL A 346 6.88 -20.88 7.73
N GLU A 347 7.27 -21.55 8.81
CA GLU A 347 6.48 -22.65 9.35
C GLU A 347 5.20 -22.14 10.03
N SER A 348 4.08 -22.80 9.73
CA SER A 348 2.78 -22.53 10.34
C SER A 348 2.78 -23.03 11.77
N VAL A 349 2.25 -22.22 12.69
CA VAL A 349 2.06 -22.61 14.09
C VAL A 349 0.78 -23.43 14.33
N GLU A 350 -0.06 -23.61 13.31
CA GLU A 350 -1.25 -24.47 13.42
C GLU A 350 -0.81 -25.94 13.57
N LYS A 351 -1.42 -26.68 14.50
CA LYS A 351 -0.97 -28.03 14.87
C LYS A 351 -0.96 -28.97 13.66
N ALA A 352 0.24 -29.40 13.26
CA ALA A 352 0.39 -30.42 12.23
C ALA A 352 -0.22 -31.74 12.72
N ARG A 353 -1.22 -32.24 12.00
CA ARG A 353 -1.73 -33.60 12.23
C ARG A 353 -0.63 -34.60 11.85
N VAL A 354 -0.54 -35.72 12.55
CA VAL A 354 0.29 -36.85 12.09
C VAL A 354 -0.16 -37.16 10.66
N PRO A 355 0.75 -37.17 9.68
CA PRO A 355 0.36 -37.37 8.30
C PRO A 355 -0.24 -38.77 8.17
N THR A 356 -1.56 -38.84 8.01
CA THR A 356 -2.25 -40.07 7.63
C THR A 356 -1.94 -40.39 6.17
N GLU A 357 -2.18 -41.63 5.75
CA GLU A 357 -2.07 -42.02 4.32
C GLU A 357 -2.85 -41.06 3.42
N GLU A 358 -4.04 -40.62 3.84
CA GLU A 358 -4.85 -39.62 3.12
C GLU A 358 -4.13 -38.27 2.95
N VAL A 359 -3.42 -37.79 3.99
CA VAL A 359 -2.66 -36.54 3.95
C VAL A 359 -1.47 -36.68 2.99
N LEU A 360 -0.77 -37.81 3.02
CA LEU A 360 0.36 -38.08 2.11
C LEU A 360 -0.13 -38.13 0.65
N GLN A 361 -1.20 -38.87 0.38
CA GLN A 361 -1.81 -38.97 -0.94
C GLN A 361 -2.30 -37.62 -1.45
N ALA A 362 -2.94 -36.80 -0.60
CA ALA A 362 -3.37 -35.46 -0.96
C ALA A 362 -2.19 -34.53 -1.27
N ARG A 363 -1.09 -34.63 -0.51
CA ARG A 363 0.15 -33.87 -0.76
C ARG A 363 0.82 -34.29 -2.06
N ASP A 364 0.86 -35.58 -2.37
CA ASP A 364 1.42 -36.09 -3.62
C ASP A 364 0.57 -35.69 -4.82
N THR A 365 -0.76 -35.79 -4.69
CA THR A 365 -1.71 -35.31 -5.71
C THR A 365 -1.53 -33.82 -5.97
N LEU A 366 -1.43 -32.98 -4.93
CA LEU A 366 -1.15 -31.56 -5.08
C LEU A 366 0.21 -31.29 -5.72
N LYS A 367 1.24 -32.06 -5.35
CA LYS A 367 2.59 -31.93 -5.93
C LYS A 367 2.56 -32.22 -7.43
N GLN A 368 1.88 -33.28 -7.84
CA GLN A 368 1.71 -33.64 -9.25
C GLN A 368 0.93 -32.55 -10.00
N LEU A 369 -0.24 -32.17 -9.50
CA LEU A 369 -1.06 -31.11 -10.11
C LEU A 369 -0.27 -29.81 -10.28
N ARG A 370 0.53 -29.41 -9.30
CA ARG A 370 1.36 -28.19 -9.38
C ARG A 370 2.43 -28.27 -10.46
N ALA A 371 3.03 -29.44 -10.66
CA ALA A 371 4.01 -29.64 -11.72
C ALA A 371 3.33 -29.53 -13.10
N GLU A 372 2.19 -30.22 -13.27
CA GLU A 372 1.38 -30.15 -14.49
C GLU A 372 0.92 -28.71 -14.78
N TRP A 373 0.47 -27.97 -13.75
CA TRP A 373 0.08 -26.56 -13.89
C TRP A 373 1.26 -25.66 -14.25
N ALA A 374 2.46 -25.93 -13.75
CA ALA A 374 3.63 -25.11 -14.06
C ALA A 374 3.99 -25.20 -15.55
N GLU A 375 3.98 -26.42 -16.10
CA GLU A 375 4.21 -26.65 -17.52
C GLU A 375 3.07 -26.07 -18.37
N ALA A 376 1.81 -26.34 -18.00
CA ALA A 376 0.65 -25.82 -18.71
C ALA A 376 0.64 -24.28 -18.72
N LEU A 377 0.97 -23.64 -17.59
CA LEU A 377 1.07 -22.17 -17.50
C LEU A 377 2.21 -21.63 -18.35
N CYS A 378 3.35 -22.30 -18.43
CA CYS A 378 4.43 -21.90 -19.34
C CYS A 378 3.92 -21.86 -20.78
N LEU A 379 3.22 -22.89 -21.24
CA LEU A 379 2.63 -22.94 -22.58
C LEU A 379 1.57 -21.84 -22.78
N GLY A 380 0.63 -21.67 -21.84
CA GLY A 380 -0.39 -20.63 -21.93
C GLY A 380 0.18 -19.21 -21.92
N LEU A 381 1.29 -18.99 -21.19
CA LEU A 381 2.01 -17.72 -21.19
C LEU A 381 2.78 -17.48 -22.50
N GLN A 382 3.31 -18.53 -23.14
CA GLN A 382 3.90 -18.43 -24.48
C GLN A 382 2.86 -18.03 -25.52
N GLU A 383 1.68 -18.66 -25.49
CA GLU A 383 0.55 -18.31 -26.37
C GLU A 383 0.06 -16.88 -26.13
N LEU A 384 -0.07 -16.47 -24.86
CA LEU A 384 -0.40 -15.09 -24.51
C LEU A 384 0.65 -14.11 -25.06
N LYS A 385 1.94 -14.38 -24.85
CA LYS A 385 3.03 -13.55 -25.36
C LYS A 385 2.99 -13.44 -26.89
N ALA A 386 2.76 -14.55 -27.60
CA ALA A 386 2.65 -14.56 -29.06
C ALA A 386 1.44 -13.73 -29.55
N SER A 387 0.28 -13.90 -28.90
CA SER A 387 -0.94 -13.13 -29.21
C SER A 387 -0.75 -11.63 -28.98
N GLU A 388 -0.19 -11.26 -27.83
CA GLU A 388 0.08 -9.86 -27.47
C GLU A 388 1.20 -9.26 -28.34
N ALA A 389 2.19 -10.05 -28.79
CA ALA A 389 3.19 -9.61 -29.77
C ALA A 389 2.55 -9.24 -31.10
N GLN A 390 1.65 -10.09 -31.61
CA GLN A 390 0.94 -9.84 -32.86
C GLN A 390 0.02 -8.62 -32.75
N ALA A 391 -0.67 -8.47 -31.61
CA ALA A 391 -1.47 -7.28 -31.33
C ALA A 391 -0.61 -6.01 -31.20
N ALA A 392 0.61 -6.09 -30.63
CA ALA A 392 1.53 -4.97 -30.53
C ALA A 392 2.04 -4.52 -31.90
N ARG A 393 2.29 -5.46 -32.84
CA ARG A 393 2.59 -5.16 -34.25
C ARG A 393 1.48 -4.40 -34.96
N SER A 394 0.23 -4.58 -34.53
CA SER A 394 -0.92 -3.82 -35.04
C SER A 394 -1.17 -2.51 -34.26
N CYS A 395 -0.29 -2.15 -33.30
CA CYS A 395 -0.48 -1.05 -32.35
C CYS A 395 -1.78 -1.18 -31.51
N LEU A 396 -2.25 -2.41 -31.27
CA LEU A 396 -3.48 -2.72 -30.53
C LEU A 396 -3.22 -3.19 -29.09
N SER A 397 -2.08 -3.84 -28.84
CA SER A 397 -1.67 -4.23 -27.49
C SER A 397 -0.66 -3.25 -26.90
N ALA A 398 -0.86 -2.95 -25.62
CA ALA A 398 0.03 -2.12 -24.81
C ALA A 398 0.76 -2.92 -23.71
N ILE A 399 0.61 -4.25 -23.63
CA ILE A 399 1.16 -5.04 -22.51
C ILE A 399 2.30 -6.01 -22.89
N PHE A 400 2.49 -6.32 -24.18
CA PHE A 400 3.53 -7.24 -24.63
C PHE A 400 4.91 -7.00 -24.00
N PRO A 401 5.51 -5.79 -24.04
CA PRO A 401 6.85 -5.60 -23.48
C PRO A 401 6.89 -5.84 -21.96
N TYR A 402 5.77 -5.64 -21.26
CA TYR A 402 5.66 -5.90 -19.83
C TYR A 402 5.54 -7.39 -19.50
N LEU A 403 5.07 -8.23 -20.43
CA LEU A 403 5.15 -9.69 -20.28
C LEU A 403 6.58 -10.19 -20.52
N CYS A 404 7.37 -9.48 -21.31
CA CYS A 404 8.76 -9.83 -21.63
C CYS A 404 9.77 -9.46 -20.54
N VAL A 405 9.37 -8.75 -19.49
CA VAL A 405 10.28 -8.36 -18.39
C VAL A 405 10.72 -9.52 -17.50
N LEU A 406 9.98 -10.63 -17.54
CA LEU A 406 10.25 -11.88 -16.85
C LEU A 406 10.12 -13.04 -17.84
N SER A 407 10.84 -14.14 -17.59
CA SER A 407 10.67 -15.37 -18.35
C SER A 407 9.28 -15.98 -18.11
N GLU A 408 8.80 -16.81 -19.04
CA GLU A 408 7.54 -17.55 -18.91
C GLU A 408 7.55 -18.44 -17.68
N ARG A 409 8.71 -19.05 -17.39
CA ARG A 409 8.91 -19.86 -16.19
C ARG A 409 8.78 -19.03 -14.92
N GLU A 410 9.39 -17.86 -14.84
CA GLU A 410 9.26 -16.97 -13.68
C GLU A 410 7.83 -16.43 -13.51
N LEU A 411 7.12 -16.18 -14.60
CA LEU A 411 5.71 -15.77 -14.57
C LEU A 411 4.80 -16.92 -14.13
N ALA A 412 5.02 -18.14 -14.62
CA ALA A 412 4.31 -19.34 -14.17
C ALA A 412 4.62 -19.62 -12.69
N GLU A 413 5.90 -19.50 -12.31
CA GLU A 413 6.36 -19.56 -10.94
C GLU A 413 5.69 -18.49 -10.09
N LEU A 414 5.53 -17.24 -10.53
CA LEU A 414 4.82 -16.18 -9.78
C LEU A 414 3.30 -16.44 -9.71
N LEU A 415 2.70 -16.93 -10.79
CA LEU A 415 1.28 -17.27 -10.87
C LEU A 415 0.92 -18.47 -10.00
N LEU A 416 1.81 -19.44 -9.88
CA LEU A 416 1.66 -20.52 -8.93
C LEU A 416 2.14 -20.07 -7.54
N GLN A 417 3.24 -19.33 -7.46
CA GLN A 417 4.27 -19.11 -6.41
C GLN A 417 5.23 -20.28 -6.13
N VAL A 418 5.64 -21.05 -7.15
CA VAL A 418 6.74 -22.03 -7.03
C VAL A 418 8.06 -21.24 -7.00
N GLY A 419 8.95 -21.45 -6.02
CA GLY A 419 10.28 -20.85 -6.07
C GLY A 419 11.19 -21.58 -7.08
N PRO A 420 12.28 -20.96 -7.56
CA PRO A 420 13.07 -21.48 -8.67
C PRO A 420 13.60 -22.89 -8.38
N TRP A 421 13.20 -23.83 -9.22
CA TRP A 421 13.80 -25.16 -9.30
C TRP A 421 15.21 -25.04 -9.91
N GLY A 422 16.23 -24.85 -9.07
CA GLY A 422 17.63 -24.93 -9.50
C GLY A 422 18.61 -24.14 -8.63
N ALA A 423 19.47 -24.88 -7.93
CA ALA A 423 20.55 -24.46 -7.02
C ALA A 423 20.09 -23.84 -5.67
N TRP A 424 20.48 -24.50 -4.57
CA TRP A 424 20.26 -24.13 -3.16
C TRP A 424 18.92 -24.57 -2.52
N GLY A 425 18.69 -25.89 -2.47
CA GLY A 425 18.36 -26.61 -1.21
C GLY A 425 17.17 -26.25 -0.31
N SER A 426 16.24 -25.35 -0.67
CA SER A 426 15.06 -25.08 0.18
C SER A 426 13.75 -25.02 -0.64
N ARG A 427 12.73 -25.75 -0.19
CA ARG A 427 11.45 -26.00 -0.88
C ARG A 427 10.52 -24.78 -0.78
N CYS A 428 10.50 -23.91 -1.78
CA CYS A 428 9.50 -22.83 -1.88
C CYS A 428 8.31 -23.27 -2.75
N ARG A 429 7.08 -23.12 -2.23
CA ARG A 429 5.82 -23.71 -2.75
C ARG A 429 4.75 -22.66 -3.15
N PRO A 430 3.84 -23.00 -4.09
CA PRO A 430 2.86 -22.09 -4.70
C PRO A 430 1.80 -21.49 -3.76
N GLN A 431 1.42 -20.22 -3.95
CA GLN A 431 0.55 -19.39 -3.11
C GLN A 431 -0.55 -18.61 -3.85
N THR A 432 -0.49 -18.21 -5.12
CA THR A 432 -1.61 -17.40 -5.69
C THR A 432 -2.90 -18.23 -5.71
N LEU A 433 -2.79 -19.54 -5.97
CA LEU A 433 -3.91 -20.49 -5.85
C LEU A 433 -4.24 -20.87 -4.39
N GLN A 434 -3.27 -20.88 -3.46
CA GLN A 434 -3.51 -21.32 -2.07
C GLN A 434 -4.01 -20.22 -1.13
N VAL A 435 -3.61 -18.97 -1.36
CA VAL A 435 -3.98 -17.81 -0.52
C VAL A 435 -5.34 -17.26 -0.93
N LEU A 436 -5.83 -17.63 -2.13
CA LEU A 436 -7.18 -17.32 -2.57
C LEU A 436 -8.17 -17.91 -1.55
N PRO A 437 -8.91 -17.06 -0.82
CA PRO A 437 -9.77 -17.57 0.22
C PRO A 437 -10.91 -18.39 -0.41
N PRO A 438 -11.54 -19.34 0.32
CA PRO A 438 -12.66 -20.13 -0.20
C PRO A 438 -13.82 -19.25 -0.73
N GLN A 439 -14.02 -18.08 -0.14
CA GLN A 439 -15.00 -17.08 -0.57
C GLN A 439 -14.61 -16.28 -1.83
N GLY A 440 -13.38 -16.46 -2.32
CA GLY A 440 -12.79 -15.78 -3.47
C GLY A 440 -12.34 -14.35 -3.21
N GLU A 441 -11.61 -13.79 -4.17
CA GLU A 441 -11.11 -12.42 -4.15
C GLU A 441 -11.69 -11.60 -5.32
N SER A 442 -11.83 -10.29 -5.12
CA SER A 442 -12.18 -9.35 -6.19
C SER A 442 -11.17 -9.44 -7.32
N LEU A 443 -11.64 -9.67 -8.56
CA LEU A 443 -10.77 -9.75 -9.74
C LEU A 443 -9.92 -8.48 -9.91
N LEU A 444 -10.46 -7.31 -9.55
CA LEU A 444 -9.73 -6.04 -9.59
C LEU A 444 -8.56 -6.01 -8.59
N SER A 445 -8.78 -6.52 -7.37
CA SER A 445 -7.74 -6.57 -6.32
C SER A 445 -6.61 -7.50 -6.75
N LEU A 446 -6.96 -8.72 -7.19
CA LEU A 446 -6.01 -9.71 -7.66
C LEU A 446 -5.19 -9.19 -8.86
N ALA A 447 -5.85 -8.54 -9.84
CA ALA A 447 -5.17 -7.96 -10.98
C ALA A 447 -4.15 -6.87 -10.59
N GLN A 448 -4.48 -6.02 -9.62
CA GLN A 448 -3.54 -5.01 -9.11
C GLN A 448 -2.33 -5.66 -8.43
N GLN A 449 -2.57 -6.66 -7.59
CA GLN A 449 -1.52 -7.39 -6.87
C GLN A 449 -0.57 -8.12 -7.82
N LEU A 450 -1.12 -8.87 -8.80
CA LEU A 450 -0.31 -9.60 -9.78
C LEU A 450 0.56 -8.65 -10.62
N GLY A 451 0.02 -7.53 -11.09
CA GLY A 451 0.78 -6.53 -11.83
C GLY A 451 1.94 -5.95 -11.00
N LEU A 452 1.68 -5.65 -9.71
CA LEU A 452 2.70 -5.12 -8.80
C LEU A 452 3.79 -6.14 -8.46
N ARG A 453 3.42 -7.42 -8.28
CA ARG A 453 4.38 -8.52 -8.06
C ARG A 453 5.35 -8.67 -9.23
N VAL A 454 4.85 -8.61 -10.48
CA VAL A 454 5.69 -8.65 -11.68
C VAL A 454 6.66 -7.46 -11.70
N PHE A 455 6.17 -6.26 -11.43
CA PHE A 455 7.01 -5.05 -11.37
C PHE A 455 8.12 -5.14 -10.30
N ASN A 456 7.76 -5.60 -9.09
CA ASN A 456 8.71 -5.74 -7.98
C ASN A 456 9.81 -6.75 -8.31
N ARG A 457 9.44 -7.93 -8.83
CA ARG A 457 10.41 -8.98 -9.21
C ARG A 457 11.34 -8.52 -10.33
N HIS A 458 10.80 -7.87 -11.36
CA HIS A 458 11.60 -7.25 -12.42
C HIS A 458 12.61 -6.24 -11.87
N THR A 459 12.16 -5.38 -10.94
CA THR A 459 13.03 -4.37 -10.31
C THR A 459 14.20 -5.01 -9.57
N VAL A 460 13.95 -6.09 -8.82
CA VAL A 460 15.00 -6.82 -8.09
C VAL A 460 15.98 -7.50 -9.06
N GLN A 461 15.48 -8.21 -10.08
CA GLN A 461 16.32 -8.91 -11.07
C GLN A 461 17.25 -7.95 -11.81
N ARG A 462 16.76 -6.79 -12.22
CA ARG A 462 17.56 -5.76 -12.88
C ARG A 462 18.64 -5.18 -11.96
N LYS A 463 18.34 -4.98 -10.68
CA LYS A 463 19.34 -4.59 -9.68
C LYS A 463 20.42 -5.65 -9.50
N GLN A 464 20.05 -6.93 -9.58
CA GLN A 464 20.97 -8.06 -9.49
C GLN A 464 21.88 -8.19 -10.73
N LEU A 465 21.32 -8.00 -11.93
CA LEU A 465 22.07 -8.04 -13.19
C LEU A 465 23.02 -6.85 -13.34
N SER A 466 22.71 -5.73 -12.69
CA SER A 466 23.59 -4.56 -12.65
C SER A 466 24.63 -4.66 -11.52
N SER A 467 25.75 -3.94 -11.65
CA SER A 467 26.77 -3.84 -10.58
C SER A 467 26.27 -3.15 -9.30
N GLN A 468 24.97 -2.83 -9.23
CA GLN A 468 24.30 -2.11 -8.15
C GLN A 468 24.28 -2.88 -6.83
N VAL A 469 24.01 -4.19 -6.83
CA VAL A 469 24.00 -4.98 -5.57
C VAL A 469 25.38 -4.99 -4.91
N ARG A 470 26.46 -5.16 -5.69
CA ARG A 470 27.84 -5.12 -5.16
C ARG A 470 28.20 -3.72 -4.66
N ALA A 471 27.77 -2.67 -5.36
CA ALA A 471 27.98 -1.29 -4.93
C ALA A 471 27.22 -0.98 -3.62
N LEU A 472 25.97 -1.44 -3.51
CA LEU A 472 25.16 -1.32 -2.31
C LEU A 472 25.83 -2.01 -1.12
N GLN A 473 26.30 -3.25 -1.29
CA GLN A 473 26.99 -4.00 -0.24
C GLN A 473 28.22 -3.25 0.29
N ARG A 474 29.11 -2.78 -0.59
CA ARG A 474 30.31 -2.02 -0.18
C ARG A 474 29.95 -0.76 0.59
N ARG A 475 28.94 -0.03 0.13
CA ARG A 475 28.47 1.19 0.80
C ARG A 475 27.83 0.89 2.14
N TYR A 476 26.98 -0.13 2.21
CA TYR A 476 26.30 -0.54 3.43
C TYR A 476 27.28 -0.99 4.51
N TYR A 477 28.35 -1.72 4.13
CA TYR A 477 29.39 -2.12 5.09
C TYR A 477 30.10 -0.92 5.71
N ARG A 478 30.37 0.13 4.92
CA ARG A 478 30.90 1.38 5.45
C ARG A 478 29.89 2.09 6.36
N TYR A 479 28.61 2.12 5.97
CA TYR A 479 27.53 2.70 6.76
C TYR A 479 27.39 2.05 8.15
N LEU A 480 27.56 0.73 8.25
CA LEU A 480 27.48 0.00 9.52
C LEU A 480 28.51 0.45 10.56
N HIS A 481 29.63 1.08 10.17
CA HIS A 481 30.57 1.66 11.15
C HIS A 481 29.95 2.76 12.01
N LEU A 482 28.87 3.42 11.56
CA LEU A 482 28.13 4.37 12.38
C LEU A 482 27.32 3.65 13.47
N LEU A 483 26.68 2.54 13.12
CA LEU A 483 25.68 1.87 13.95
C LEU A 483 26.27 0.83 14.90
N ALA A 484 27.39 0.19 14.54
CA ALA A 484 27.96 -0.93 15.29
C ALA A 484 28.50 -0.50 16.68
N SER A 485 28.47 -1.42 17.64
CA SER A 485 28.95 -1.19 19.01
C SER A 485 30.47 -1.10 19.13
N ASP A 486 31.20 -1.83 18.29
CA ASP A 486 32.65 -2.04 18.33
C ASP A 486 33.45 -1.09 17.42
N THR A 487 32.80 -0.10 16.83
CA THR A 487 33.42 0.90 15.93
C THR A 487 33.34 2.30 16.52
N GLN A 488 34.14 3.24 16.00
CA GLN A 488 34.00 4.66 16.33
C GLN A 488 34.05 5.54 15.08
N VAL A 489 33.33 6.66 15.12
CA VAL A 489 33.31 7.70 14.09
C VAL A 489 33.57 9.02 14.82
N ALA A 490 34.67 9.71 14.50
CA ALA A 490 35.19 10.85 15.29
C ALA A 490 34.18 12.00 15.49
N ALA A 491 33.28 12.22 14.54
CA ALA A 491 32.16 13.13 14.66
C ALA A 491 30.92 12.45 14.05
N PRO A 492 30.14 11.69 14.83
CA PRO A 492 29.07 10.86 14.29
C PRO A 492 27.93 11.75 13.78
N PRO A 493 27.64 11.77 12.47
CA PRO A 493 26.49 12.49 11.95
C PRO A 493 25.23 11.61 12.03
N LEU A 494 24.08 12.15 11.64
CA LEU A 494 22.86 11.34 11.53
C LEU A 494 23.02 10.25 10.43
N PRO A 495 22.28 9.13 10.52
CA PRO A 495 22.38 8.02 9.56
C PRO A 495 22.27 8.44 8.09
N ARG A 496 21.32 9.32 7.76
CA ARG A 496 21.15 9.87 6.41
C ARG A 496 22.36 10.69 5.94
N GLN A 497 22.86 11.58 6.80
CA GLN A 497 24.03 12.41 6.52
C GLN A 497 25.29 11.55 6.30
N TYR A 498 25.47 10.51 7.13
CA TYR A 498 26.57 9.57 6.93
C TYR A 498 26.44 8.82 5.60
N TRP A 499 25.22 8.37 5.28
CA TRP A 499 24.96 7.71 4.01
C TRP A 499 25.28 8.62 2.83
N GLU A 500 24.88 9.91 2.84
CA GLU A 500 25.21 10.91 1.81
C GLU A 500 26.72 11.10 1.67
N ALA A 501 27.43 11.23 2.79
CA ALA A 501 28.87 11.45 2.81
C ALA A 501 29.66 10.29 2.19
N LEU A 502 29.12 9.06 2.21
CA LEU A 502 29.73 7.90 1.56
C LEU A 502 29.68 7.94 0.02
N GLY A 503 28.98 8.92 -0.59
CA GLY A 503 28.97 9.18 -2.05
C GLY A 503 27.57 9.15 -2.67
N ALA A 504 27.45 9.47 -3.96
CA ALA A 504 26.15 9.49 -4.65
C ALA A 504 25.60 8.05 -4.84
N PRO A 505 24.29 7.79 -4.61
CA PRO A 505 23.68 6.51 -4.92
C PRO A 505 23.76 6.22 -6.43
N ALA A 506 24.14 5.00 -6.79
CA ALA A 506 24.50 4.62 -8.16
C ALA A 506 23.31 4.35 -9.09
N ALA A 507 22.07 4.55 -8.68
CA ALA A 507 20.92 4.15 -9.50
C ALA A 507 19.76 5.17 -9.45
N PRO A 508 19.26 5.62 -10.62
CA PRO A 508 17.98 6.31 -10.68
C PRO A 508 16.85 5.36 -10.21
N HIS A 509 15.93 5.92 -9.43
CA HIS A 509 14.73 5.19 -9.00
C HIS A 509 13.83 4.94 -10.20
N GLU A 510 13.44 3.68 -10.43
CA GLU A 510 12.44 3.36 -11.46
C GLU A 510 11.05 3.72 -10.98
N GLN A 511 10.34 4.54 -11.76
CA GLN A 511 8.94 4.82 -11.47
C GLN A 511 8.11 3.55 -11.68
N PRO A 512 7.16 3.24 -10.79
CA PRO A 512 6.22 2.16 -11.03
C PRO A 512 5.42 2.41 -12.30
N TRP A 513 5.08 1.34 -13.02
CA TRP A 513 4.24 1.45 -14.21
C TRP A 513 2.88 2.10 -13.87
N PRO A 514 2.26 2.82 -14.82
CA PRO A 514 0.96 3.42 -14.60
C PRO A 514 -0.07 2.38 -14.14
N LEU A 515 -0.93 2.72 -13.16
CA LEU A 515 -1.95 1.80 -12.62
C LEU A 515 -2.78 1.07 -13.68
N PRO A 516 -3.25 1.71 -14.78
CA PRO A 516 -3.97 1.01 -15.83
C PRO A 516 -3.17 -0.11 -16.50
N VAL A 517 -1.84 0.07 -16.63
CA VAL A 517 -0.93 -0.95 -17.17
C VAL A 517 -0.81 -2.12 -16.20
N LEU A 518 -0.59 -1.84 -14.91
CA LEU A 518 -0.53 -2.86 -13.86
C LEU A 518 -1.81 -3.70 -13.80
N VAL A 519 -2.98 -3.05 -13.80
CA VAL A 519 -4.27 -3.75 -13.77
C VAL A 519 -4.49 -4.56 -15.05
N GLN A 520 -4.14 -4.03 -16.23
CA GLN A 520 -4.31 -4.74 -17.49
C GLN A 520 -3.40 -5.97 -17.58
N LEU A 521 -2.14 -5.84 -17.17
CA LEU A 521 -1.18 -6.93 -17.07
C LEU A 521 -1.69 -8.01 -16.12
N GLY A 522 -2.02 -7.65 -14.88
CA GLY A 522 -2.47 -8.62 -13.89
C GLY A 522 -3.82 -9.26 -14.23
N LYS A 523 -4.72 -8.54 -14.93
CA LYS A 523 -5.96 -9.11 -15.46
C LYS A 523 -5.66 -10.24 -16.45
N LYS A 524 -4.76 -10.00 -17.42
CA LYS A 524 -4.38 -11.02 -18.42
C LYS A 524 -3.71 -12.24 -17.79
N LEU A 525 -2.86 -12.01 -16.79
CA LEU A 525 -2.24 -13.09 -16.01
C LEU A 525 -3.30 -13.90 -15.22
N ALA A 526 -4.30 -13.24 -14.62
CA ALA A 526 -5.41 -13.91 -13.96
C ALA A 526 -6.30 -14.69 -14.93
N GLU A 527 -6.51 -14.20 -16.15
CA GLU A 527 -7.26 -14.90 -17.20
C GLU A 527 -6.55 -16.18 -17.63
N VAL A 528 -5.24 -16.13 -17.89
CA VAL A 528 -4.42 -17.32 -18.18
C VAL A 528 -4.49 -18.31 -17.02
N LEU A 529 -4.42 -17.83 -15.77
CA LEU A 529 -4.53 -18.69 -14.59
C LEU A 529 -5.87 -19.44 -14.54
N VAL A 530 -6.98 -18.78 -14.91
CA VAL A 530 -8.32 -19.38 -14.93
C VAL A 530 -8.49 -20.39 -16.08
N GLU A 531 -7.95 -20.08 -17.26
CA GLU A 531 -8.13 -20.90 -18.47
C GLU A 531 -7.29 -22.19 -18.45
N VAL A 532 -6.07 -22.09 -17.93
CA VAL A 532 -5.03 -23.12 -18.01
C VAL A 532 -5.07 -24.08 -16.83
N VAL A 533 -5.30 -23.58 -15.61
CA VAL A 533 -5.19 -24.41 -14.39
C VAL A 533 -6.44 -25.27 -14.22
N ARG A 534 -6.28 -26.59 -14.45
CA ARG A 534 -7.36 -27.58 -14.40
C ARG A 534 -7.04 -28.76 -13.49
N MET A 535 -8.06 -29.38 -12.91
CA MET A 535 -7.94 -30.57 -12.07
C MET A 535 -8.98 -31.62 -12.46
N PRO A 536 -8.80 -32.91 -12.12
CA PRO A 536 -9.83 -33.93 -12.29
C PRO A 536 -11.10 -33.61 -11.48
N GLY A 537 -12.27 -33.80 -12.08
CA GLY A 537 -13.56 -33.59 -11.39
C GLY A 537 -13.89 -34.63 -10.30
N SER A 538 -13.20 -35.77 -10.30
CA SER A 538 -13.27 -36.81 -9.26
C SER A 538 -11.85 -37.15 -8.81
N LEU A 539 -11.59 -37.03 -7.50
CA LEU A 539 -10.29 -37.35 -6.90
C LEU A 539 -10.15 -38.84 -6.51
N VAL A 540 -11.20 -39.67 -6.72
CA VAL A 540 -11.34 -41.00 -6.11
C VAL A 540 -11.28 -42.17 -7.12
N THR A 541 -11.34 -41.92 -8.43
CA THR A 541 -11.44 -43.00 -9.45
C THR A 541 -10.30 -42.97 -10.48
N PRO A 542 -9.41 -43.99 -10.54
CA PRO A 542 -8.23 -43.95 -11.43
C PRO A 542 -8.42 -44.40 -12.89
N GLN A 543 -9.60 -44.80 -13.39
CA GLN A 543 -9.67 -45.53 -14.68
C GLN A 543 -10.88 -45.22 -15.59
N GLY A 544 -11.35 -43.96 -15.62
CA GLY A 544 -12.30 -43.49 -16.65
C GLY A 544 -11.89 -42.12 -17.15
N SER A 545 -12.34 -41.73 -18.36
CA SER A 545 -12.07 -40.41 -18.96
C SER A 545 -12.51 -39.28 -18.03
N CYS A 546 -11.61 -38.85 -17.15
CA CYS A 546 -11.90 -37.82 -16.16
C CYS A 546 -11.99 -36.48 -16.90
N THR A 547 -13.16 -35.85 -16.85
CA THR A 547 -13.34 -34.49 -17.34
C THR A 547 -12.52 -33.54 -16.46
N LEU A 548 -11.56 -32.85 -17.07
CA LEU A 548 -10.78 -31.81 -16.42
C LEU A 548 -11.65 -30.58 -16.20
N ILE A 549 -11.75 -30.13 -14.95
CA ILE A 549 -12.50 -28.95 -14.54
C ILE A 549 -11.54 -27.79 -14.21
N PRO A 550 -11.92 -26.52 -14.45
CA PRO A 550 -11.11 -25.37 -14.01
C PRO A 550 -10.99 -25.33 -12.49
N VAL A 551 -9.79 -25.02 -11.99
CA VAL A 551 -9.55 -24.84 -10.54
C VAL A 551 -10.12 -23.52 -10.06
N LEU A 552 -10.15 -22.50 -10.90
CA LEU A 552 -10.73 -21.19 -10.60
C LEU A 552 -11.95 -20.94 -11.48
N TYR A 553 -12.98 -20.32 -10.90
CA TYR A 553 -14.16 -19.88 -11.63
C TYR A 553 -14.53 -18.45 -11.27
N HIS A 554 -15.05 -17.72 -12.26
CA HIS A 554 -15.49 -16.34 -12.09
C HIS A 554 -16.97 -16.30 -11.72
N VAL A 555 -17.29 -15.61 -10.63
CA VAL A 555 -18.66 -15.37 -10.18
C VAL A 555 -18.93 -13.89 -10.00
N TYR A 556 -20.17 -13.51 -10.20
CA TYR A 556 -20.63 -12.16 -9.87
C TYR A 556 -21.33 -12.15 -8.52
N SER A 557 -20.92 -11.22 -7.66
CA SER A 557 -21.59 -10.93 -6.40
C SER A 557 -22.02 -9.47 -6.38
N PHE A 558 -23.22 -9.19 -5.88
CA PHE A 558 -23.62 -7.82 -5.58
C PHE A 558 -23.08 -7.42 -4.21
N ARG A 559 -22.27 -6.36 -4.15
CA ARG A 559 -21.99 -5.64 -2.90
C ARG A 559 -22.74 -4.33 -2.94
N SER A 560 -23.72 -4.20 -2.05
CA SER A 560 -24.71 -3.12 -2.07
C SER A 560 -25.47 -3.09 -3.41
N PHE A 561 -25.20 -2.10 -4.26
CA PHE A 561 -25.84 -1.92 -5.58
C PHE A 561 -24.91 -2.21 -6.76
N ARG A 562 -23.63 -2.55 -6.49
CA ARG A 562 -22.63 -2.79 -7.53
C ARG A 562 -22.37 -4.28 -7.70
N GLN A 563 -22.47 -4.74 -8.95
CA GLN A 563 -22.02 -6.06 -9.35
C GLN A 563 -20.48 -6.07 -9.40
N ILE A 564 -19.87 -6.98 -8.65
CA ILE A 564 -18.41 -7.16 -8.56
C ILE A 564 -18.11 -8.59 -8.98
N GLY A 565 -17.12 -8.78 -9.84
CA GLY A 565 -16.64 -10.10 -10.19
C GLY A 565 -15.58 -10.58 -9.21
N ILE A 566 -15.73 -11.82 -8.80
CA ILE A 566 -14.93 -12.50 -7.80
C ILE A 566 -14.39 -13.77 -8.45
N LEU A 567 -13.08 -14.02 -8.32
CA LEU A 567 -12.50 -15.31 -8.65
C LEU A 567 -12.55 -16.21 -7.43
N LYS A 568 -13.16 -17.39 -7.56
CA LYS A 568 -13.30 -18.39 -6.50
C LYS A 568 -12.56 -19.68 -6.86
N PRO A 569 -11.90 -20.33 -5.89
CA PRO A 569 -11.37 -21.68 -6.07
C PRO A 569 -12.50 -22.71 -6.05
N HIS A 570 -12.35 -23.76 -6.85
CA HIS A 570 -13.29 -24.89 -6.88
C HIS A 570 -13.36 -25.55 -5.49
N PRO A 571 -14.55 -25.93 -4.99
CA PRO A 571 -14.69 -26.55 -3.66
C PRO A 571 -13.81 -27.79 -3.47
N ALA A 572 -13.71 -28.67 -4.48
CA ALA A 572 -12.83 -29.84 -4.43
C ALA A 572 -11.34 -29.49 -4.28
N PHE A 573 -10.89 -28.37 -4.86
CA PHE A 573 -9.53 -27.89 -4.67
C PHE A 573 -9.32 -27.35 -3.25
N THR A 574 -10.32 -26.63 -2.72
CA THR A 574 -10.28 -26.11 -1.34
C THR A 574 -10.25 -27.25 -0.33
N GLU A 575 -11.02 -28.31 -0.56
CA GLU A 575 -11.01 -29.54 0.22
C GLU A 575 -9.67 -30.26 0.13
N LEU A 576 -9.12 -30.42 -1.08
CA LEU A 576 -7.80 -31.01 -1.29
C LEU A 576 -6.69 -30.25 -0.53
N LEU A 577 -6.72 -28.92 -0.54
CA LEU A 577 -5.79 -28.08 0.24
C LEU A 577 -5.99 -28.28 1.75
N ALA A 578 -7.23 -28.36 2.21
CA ALA A 578 -7.55 -28.59 3.62
C ALA A 578 -7.08 -29.97 4.11
N VAL A 579 -7.25 -31.02 3.29
CA VAL A 579 -6.79 -32.39 3.60
C VAL A 579 -5.26 -32.45 3.58
N ALA A 580 -4.61 -31.82 2.61
CA ALA A 580 -3.15 -31.83 2.51
C ALA A 580 -2.46 -31.15 3.71
N ALA A 581 -3.16 -30.25 4.42
CA ALA A 581 -2.73 -29.62 5.66
C ALA A 581 -1.25 -29.19 5.60
N GLU A 582 -0.93 -28.30 4.65
CA GLU A 582 0.44 -27.81 4.48
C GLU A 582 0.87 -27.00 5.72
N HIS A 583 2.09 -27.24 6.19
CA HIS A 583 2.62 -26.69 7.44
C HIS A 583 3.50 -25.46 7.22
N THR A 584 3.46 -24.86 6.03
CA THR A 584 4.27 -23.69 5.67
C THR A 584 3.41 -22.59 5.09
N LEU A 585 3.64 -21.37 5.54
CA LEU A 585 3.12 -20.14 4.99
C LEU A 585 4.22 -19.45 4.19
N THR A 586 3.88 -18.57 3.27
CA THR A 586 4.90 -17.78 2.57
C THR A 586 4.39 -16.37 2.35
N PHE A 587 5.33 -15.43 2.42
CA PHE A 587 5.09 -13.98 2.45
C PHE A 587 5.99 -13.32 1.41
N GLU A 588 5.59 -12.14 0.92
CA GLU A 588 6.52 -11.30 0.15
C GLU A 588 7.61 -10.76 1.08
N ALA A 589 8.85 -10.63 0.58
CA ALA A 589 9.99 -10.16 1.39
C ALA A 589 9.78 -8.74 1.96
N ALA A 590 8.98 -7.91 1.28
CA ALA A 590 8.64 -6.56 1.74
C ALA A 590 7.46 -6.52 2.74
N GLU A 591 6.83 -7.67 3.02
CA GLU A 591 5.72 -7.79 4.00
C GLU A 591 6.18 -8.32 5.36
N VAL A 592 7.45 -8.72 5.48
CA VAL A 592 8.06 -9.22 6.72
C VAL A 592 9.06 -8.19 7.29
N PRO A 593 9.31 -8.20 8.61
CA PRO A 593 10.35 -7.38 9.23
C PRO A 593 11.74 -7.61 8.61
N MET A 594 12.56 -6.56 8.53
CA MET A 594 13.92 -6.66 8.01
C MET A 594 14.84 -7.33 9.02
N LEU A 595 15.75 -8.18 8.55
CA LEU A 595 16.77 -8.81 9.39
C LEU A 595 18.00 -7.94 9.63
N CYS A 596 18.12 -6.78 8.99
CA CYS A 596 19.20 -5.81 9.21
C CYS A 596 18.64 -4.39 9.35
N PRO A 597 19.43 -3.42 9.85
CA PRO A 597 19.02 -2.02 9.88
C PRO A 597 18.57 -1.53 8.48
N PRO A 598 17.43 -0.84 8.36
CA PRO A 598 16.93 -0.37 7.07
C PRO A 598 17.88 0.62 6.37
N LEU A 599 17.69 0.82 5.06
CA LEU A 599 18.33 1.93 4.37
C LEU A 599 17.77 3.26 4.90
N PRO A 600 18.63 4.24 5.23
CA PRO A 600 18.19 5.59 5.56
C PRO A 600 17.31 6.18 4.46
N TRP A 601 16.27 6.90 4.86
CA TRP A 601 15.46 7.67 3.92
C TRP A 601 16.29 8.84 3.38
N MET A 602 16.57 8.81 2.08
CA MET A 602 17.36 9.82 1.38
C MET A 602 16.49 10.79 0.60
N SER A 603 15.37 10.29 0.10
CA SER A 603 14.43 11.03 -0.73
C SER A 603 13.06 10.37 -0.60
N PRO A 604 12.00 10.98 -1.15
CA PRO A 604 10.67 10.37 -1.21
C PRO A 604 10.58 9.02 -1.93
N HIS A 605 11.66 8.59 -2.58
CA HIS A 605 11.73 7.39 -3.40
C HIS A 605 12.85 6.44 -2.95
N THR A 606 13.68 6.80 -1.98
CA THR A 606 14.85 5.99 -1.61
C THR A 606 14.95 5.89 -0.09
N GLY A 607 14.77 4.67 0.43
CA GLY A 607 14.81 4.33 1.85
C GLY A 607 14.06 3.02 2.14
N ALA A 608 14.06 2.60 3.40
CA ALA A 608 13.44 1.35 3.88
C ALA A 608 14.19 0.07 3.44
N PHE A 609 13.64 -0.72 2.51
CA PHE A 609 14.20 -2.00 2.09
C PHE A 609 15.48 -1.85 1.24
N LEU A 610 16.29 -2.92 1.13
CA LEU A 610 17.57 -2.88 0.40
C LEU A 610 17.36 -2.77 -1.12
N LEU A 611 16.44 -3.57 -1.66
CA LEU A 611 16.18 -3.73 -3.09
C LEU A 611 14.76 -3.37 -3.46
N SER A 612 13.78 -3.66 -2.60
CA SER A 612 12.36 -3.39 -2.91
C SER A 612 12.04 -1.88 -2.88
N PRO A 613 11.42 -1.31 -3.94
CA PRO A 613 11.08 0.10 -3.95
C PRO A 613 9.97 0.40 -2.92
N THR A 614 10.18 1.42 -2.10
CA THR A 614 9.23 1.82 -1.06
C THR A 614 8.85 3.27 -1.21
N LYS A 615 7.54 3.56 -1.19
CA LYS A 615 7.06 4.94 -1.20
C LYS A 615 7.16 5.54 0.20
N LEU A 616 7.69 6.76 0.30
CA LEU A 616 7.70 7.52 1.55
C LEU A 616 6.27 7.73 2.07
N MET A 617 5.37 8.17 1.19
CA MET A 617 3.94 8.29 1.50
C MET A 617 3.18 7.06 1.01
N ARG A 618 2.52 6.34 1.92
CA ARG A 618 1.67 5.19 1.61
C ARG A 618 0.56 5.60 0.66
N SER A 619 0.39 4.82 -0.41
CA SER A 619 -0.66 5.06 -1.38
C SER A 619 -1.98 4.38 -0.98
N LEU A 620 -2.93 5.15 -0.49
CA LEU A 620 -4.35 4.86 -0.75
C LEU A 620 -4.76 5.56 -2.07
N GLU A 621 -5.85 5.09 -2.69
CA GLU A 621 -6.50 5.77 -3.83
C GLU A 621 -6.43 7.29 -3.67
N GLY A 622 -5.79 8.00 -4.62
CA GLY A 622 -5.68 9.46 -4.58
C GLY A 622 -4.29 10.07 -4.37
N THR A 623 -3.28 9.28 -3.99
CA THR A 623 -1.97 9.75 -3.50
C THR A 623 -0.93 10.14 -4.57
N MET A 624 -1.22 9.93 -5.86
CA MET A 624 -0.35 10.41 -6.95
C MET A 624 -0.12 11.93 -6.89
N GLN A 625 -1.06 12.67 -6.31
CA GLN A 625 -0.97 14.12 -6.13
C GLN A 625 0.15 14.52 -5.18
N HIS A 626 0.31 13.79 -4.07
CA HIS A 626 1.43 14.03 -3.15
C HIS A 626 2.76 13.70 -3.79
N GLN A 627 2.86 12.61 -4.55
CA GLN A 627 4.10 12.26 -5.24
C GLN A 627 4.53 13.35 -6.24
N ARG A 628 3.59 14.13 -6.78
CA ARG A 628 3.87 15.29 -7.65
C ARG A 628 4.27 16.56 -6.86
N LEU A 629 3.80 16.71 -5.63
CA LEU A 629 4.21 17.81 -4.73
C LEU A 629 5.56 17.55 -4.07
N LEU A 630 5.91 16.27 -3.91
CA LEU A 630 7.23 15.85 -3.53
C LEU A 630 8.18 16.07 -4.71
N PRO A 631 9.47 16.37 -4.46
CA PRO A 631 10.46 16.56 -5.51
C PRO A 631 10.42 15.38 -6.50
N PRO A 632 10.44 15.63 -7.81
CA PRO A 632 10.50 14.56 -8.81
C PRO A 632 11.78 13.72 -8.62
N PRO A 633 11.80 12.46 -9.08
CA PRO A 633 13.01 11.66 -9.05
C PRO A 633 14.13 12.34 -9.86
N PRO A 634 15.40 12.20 -9.43
CA PRO A 634 16.54 12.97 -9.96
C PRO A 634 16.81 12.70 -11.46
N PRO A 635 17.44 13.64 -12.20
CA PRO A 635 18.01 14.94 -11.77
C PRO A 635 17.10 16.14 -12.13
N PRO A 636 17.01 17.24 -11.33
CA PRO A 636 18.00 17.82 -10.41
C PRO A 636 17.42 18.12 -8.98
N PRO A 637 17.98 19.06 -8.18
CA PRO A 637 18.98 18.94 -7.07
C PRO A 637 18.68 17.88 -5.96
N PRO A 638 19.55 17.70 -4.92
CA PRO A 638 19.20 16.94 -3.70
C PRO A 638 17.82 17.36 -3.15
N PRO A 639 17.09 16.45 -2.47
CA PRO A 639 15.79 16.78 -1.91
C PRO A 639 15.90 18.06 -1.05
N PRO A 640 14.91 18.97 -1.12
CA PRO A 640 14.95 20.20 -0.36
C PRO A 640 15.22 19.90 1.11
N ALA A 641 16.10 20.70 1.72
CA ALA A 641 16.43 20.55 3.14
C ALA A 641 15.18 20.53 4.03
N GLU A 642 14.08 21.11 3.55
CA GLU A 642 12.73 21.09 4.13
C GLU A 642 12.25 19.69 4.55
N LEU A 643 12.56 18.61 3.82
CA LEU A 643 12.11 17.26 4.17
C LEU A 643 13.00 16.51 5.17
N HIS A 644 14.17 17.05 5.51
CA HIS A 644 15.17 16.33 6.32
C HIS A 644 14.61 15.83 7.65
N GLY A 645 13.81 16.63 8.36
CA GLY A 645 13.21 16.23 9.64
C GLY A 645 12.36 14.96 9.53
N ALA A 646 11.54 14.84 8.49
CA ALA A 646 10.69 13.67 8.27
C ALA A 646 11.51 12.44 7.87
N LEU A 647 12.49 12.61 6.97
CA LEU A 647 13.36 11.53 6.50
C LEU A 647 14.20 10.96 7.66
N ASP A 648 14.77 11.83 8.49
CA ASP A 648 15.60 11.45 9.63
C ASP A 648 14.76 10.80 10.74
N ALA A 649 13.55 11.30 11.02
CA ALA A 649 12.62 10.68 11.98
C ALA A 649 12.17 9.27 11.54
N LEU A 650 11.79 9.08 10.26
CA LEU A 650 11.42 7.76 9.74
C LEU A 650 12.61 6.78 9.75
N THR A 651 13.81 7.27 9.49
CA THR A 651 15.05 6.49 9.59
C THR A 651 15.30 6.04 11.03
N GLN A 652 15.12 6.93 12.00
CA GLN A 652 15.26 6.62 13.41
C GLN A 652 14.25 5.56 13.87
N LEU A 653 12.95 5.74 13.55
CA LEU A 653 11.91 4.76 13.88
C LEU A 653 12.21 3.39 13.26
N GLY A 654 12.76 3.38 12.03
CA GLY A 654 13.20 2.17 11.34
C GLY A 654 14.44 1.50 11.94
N ASN A 655 15.34 2.27 12.56
CA ASN A 655 16.57 1.76 13.16
C ASN A 655 16.38 1.15 14.56
N CYS A 656 15.18 1.25 15.15
CA CYS A 656 14.86 0.53 16.37
C CYS A 656 14.90 -0.99 16.15
N ALA A 657 15.78 -1.67 16.90
CA ALA A 657 15.94 -3.10 16.86
C ALA A 657 14.95 -3.79 17.82
N TRP A 658 14.21 -4.77 17.32
CA TRP A 658 13.18 -5.51 18.02
C TRP A 658 13.56 -6.99 18.17
N ARG A 659 13.02 -7.64 19.20
CA ARG A 659 13.02 -9.10 19.36
C ARG A 659 11.66 -9.57 19.87
N VAL A 660 11.42 -10.88 19.79
CA VAL A 660 10.18 -11.49 20.28
C VAL A 660 10.28 -11.83 21.76
N ASN A 661 9.23 -11.54 22.54
CA ASN A 661 9.09 -12.04 23.91
C ASN A 661 8.68 -13.53 23.87
N GLY A 662 9.66 -14.42 24.02
CA GLY A 662 9.46 -15.87 23.93
C GLY A 662 8.46 -16.43 24.94
N ARG A 663 8.47 -15.97 26.20
CA ARG A 663 7.56 -16.47 27.25
C ARG A 663 6.10 -16.16 26.94
N VAL A 664 5.83 -14.95 26.43
CA VAL A 664 4.48 -14.56 26.00
C VAL A 664 4.08 -15.37 24.77
N LEU A 665 4.98 -15.54 23.80
CA LEU A 665 4.71 -16.33 22.60
C LEU A 665 4.32 -17.77 22.94
N ASP A 666 5.04 -18.43 23.85
CA ASP A 666 4.77 -19.81 24.25
C ASP A 666 3.33 -19.98 24.80
N LEU A 667 2.92 -19.10 25.71
CA LEU A 667 1.56 -19.11 26.27
C LEU A 667 0.49 -18.84 25.22
N VAL A 668 0.74 -17.87 24.34
CA VAL A 668 -0.20 -17.55 23.25
C VAL A 668 -0.33 -18.73 22.29
N LEU A 669 0.77 -19.41 21.95
CA LEU A 669 0.75 -20.59 21.10
C LEU A 669 0.05 -21.78 21.74
N GLU A 670 0.23 -21.99 23.06
CA GLU A 670 -0.50 -23.02 23.82
C GLU A 670 -2.02 -22.78 23.72
N LEU A 671 -2.47 -21.55 23.98
CA LEU A 671 -3.88 -21.19 23.84
C LEU A 671 -4.38 -21.30 22.40
N PHE A 672 -3.60 -20.80 21.45
CA PHE A 672 -3.95 -20.77 20.03
C PHE A 672 -4.11 -22.19 19.48
N THR A 673 -3.17 -23.09 19.74
CA THR A 673 -3.20 -24.48 19.23
C THR A 673 -4.24 -25.37 19.92
N ALA A 674 -4.73 -24.96 21.10
CA ALA A 674 -5.86 -25.58 21.78
C ALA A 674 -7.22 -25.05 21.24
N LYS A 675 -8.05 -24.45 22.10
CA LYS A 675 -9.38 -23.91 21.75
C LYS A 675 -9.39 -22.41 21.48
N GLY A 676 -8.23 -21.75 21.49
CA GLY A 676 -8.15 -20.30 21.57
C GLY A 676 -8.66 -19.74 22.90
N CYS A 677 -8.65 -18.42 23.03
CA CYS A 677 -9.20 -17.70 24.16
C CYS A 677 -9.71 -16.32 23.69
N PRO A 678 -10.94 -16.22 23.16
CA PRO A 678 -11.47 -14.97 22.62
C PRO A 678 -11.51 -13.82 23.65
N ARG A 679 -11.66 -14.15 24.95
CA ARG A 679 -11.60 -13.18 26.05
C ARG A 679 -10.26 -12.44 26.11
N LEU A 680 -9.16 -13.14 25.82
CA LEU A 680 -7.80 -12.58 25.75
C LEU A 680 -7.40 -12.22 24.32
N GLY A 681 -8.34 -12.15 23.38
CA GLY A 681 -8.03 -11.83 21.98
C GLY A 681 -7.25 -12.91 21.22
N VAL A 682 -7.19 -14.15 21.72
CA VAL A 682 -6.63 -15.30 21.00
C VAL A 682 -7.76 -16.00 20.22
N PRO A 683 -7.80 -15.93 18.88
CA PRO A 683 -8.94 -16.44 18.11
C PRO A 683 -9.11 -17.96 18.25
N ALA A 684 -10.36 -18.40 18.41
CA ALA A 684 -10.70 -19.82 18.48
C ALA A 684 -10.67 -20.50 17.10
N PRO A 685 -10.39 -21.81 17.02
CA PRO A 685 -10.45 -22.57 15.78
C PRO A 685 -11.90 -22.73 15.27
N PRO A 686 -12.10 -23.10 13.99
CA PRO A 686 -13.44 -23.30 13.42
C PRO A 686 -14.31 -24.34 14.15
N SER A 687 -13.70 -25.25 14.91
CA SER A 687 -14.42 -26.25 15.71
C SER A 687 -15.30 -25.64 16.82
N GLU A 688 -14.98 -24.44 17.28
CA GLU A 688 -15.71 -23.71 18.32
C GLU A 688 -16.78 -22.76 17.73
N ALA A 689 -16.95 -22.74 16.40
CA ALA A 689 -17.93 -21.87 15.76
C ALA A 689 -19.38 -22.33 16.05
N PRO A 690 -20.35 -21.40 16.19
CA PRO A 690 -21.74 -21.75 16.41
C PRO A 690 -22.29 -22.52 15.22
N ARG A 691 -22.95 -23.65 15.49
CA ARG A 691 -23.57 -24.49 14.48
C ARG A 691 -25.01 -24.07 14.24
N PRO A 692 -25.50 -24.11 12.98
CA PRO A 692 -26.91 -23.89 12.72
C PRO A 692 -27.74 -24.99 13.41
N PRO A 693 -28.99 -24.70 13.81
CA PRO A 693 -29.86 -25.69 14.44
C PRO A 693 -30.06 -26.91 13.54
N ASP A 694 -29.90 -28.11 14.10
CA ASP A 694 -30.07 -29.38 13.39
C ASP A 694 -31.56 -29.65 13.15
N GLY A 695 -31.94 -29.85 11.88
CA GLY A 695 -33.31 -30.24 11.49
C GLY A 695 -33.82 -29.48 10.27
N ARG A 696 -34.41 -30.21 9.31
CA ARG A 696 -35.24 -29.58 8.29
C ARG A 696 -36.56 -29.18 8.94
N LEU A 697 -36.89 -27.89 8.87
CA LEU A 697 -38.23 -27.43 9.27
C LEU A 697 -39.29 -28.29 8.55
N PRO A 698 -40.36 -28.71 9.24
CA PRO A 698 -41.43 -29.48 8.61
C PRO A 698 -42.03 -28.65 7.46
N PRO A 699 -42.57 -29.28 6.40
CA PRO A 699 -43.18 -28.56 5.27
C PRO A 699 -44.27 -27.57 5.72
N SER A 700 -44.97 -27.90 6.80
CA SER A 700 -46.03 -27.13 7.47
C SER A 700 -45.54 -25.92 8.30
N ALA A 701 -44.22 -25.70 8.44
CA ALA A 701 -43.70 -24.60 9.23
C ALA A 701 -44.12 -23.22 8.68
N SER A 702 -44.46 -22.30 9.58
CA SER A 702 -44.94 -20.97 9.23
C SER A 702 -43.86 -20.13 8.54
N SER A 703 -44.26 -19.10 7.80
CA SER A 703 -43.33 -18.16 7.16
C SER A 703 -42.44 -17.44 8.17
N ALA A 704 -42.97 -17.15 9.38
CA ALA A 704 -42.25 -16.55 10.49
C ALA A 704 -41.15 -17.48 11.04
N GLN A 705 -41.47 -18.76 11.27
CA GLN A 705 -40.49 -19.77 11.72
C GLN A 705 -39.39 -19.99 10.69
N LYS A 706 -39.75 -20.06 9.39
CA LYS A 706 -38.78 -20.14 8.28
C LYS A 706 -37.89 -18.90 8.19
N ALA A 707 -38.41 -17.71 8.52
CA ALA A 707 -37.62 -16.49 8.57
C ALA A 707 -36.67 -16.47 9.79
N GLU A 708 -37.13 -16.96 10.94
CA GLU A 708 -36.33 -17.05 12.16
C GLU A 708 -35.14 -18.00 12.02
N VAL A 709 -35.36 -19.22 11.53
CA VAL A 709 -34.26 -20.17 11.26
C VAL A 709 -33.30 -19.61 10.22
N ARG A 710 -33.79 -18.93 9.17
CA ARG A 710 -32.91 -18.25 8.19
C ARG A 710 -32.06 -17.15 8.84
N ARG A 711 -32.63 -16.34 9.73
CA ARG A 711 -31.86 -15.34 10.48
C ARG A 711 -30.79 -15.98 11.34
N GLU A 712 -31.12 -17.09 12.00
CA GLU A 712 -30.19 -17.80 12.88
C GLU A 712 -29.05 -18.48 12.10
N VAL A 713 -29.35 -19.12 10.97
CA VAL A 713 -28.33 -19.65 10.05
C VAL A 713 -27.43 -18.53 9.53
N ALA A 714 -28.01 -17.40 9.11
CA ALA A 714 -27.23 -16.25 8.66
C ALA A 714 -26.33 -15.68 9.76
N ARG A 715 -26.80 -15.66 11.02
CA ARG A 715 -26.03 -15.25 12.19
C ARG A 715 -24.86 -16.20 12.44
N CYS A 716 -25.10 -17.51 12.47
CA CYS A 716 -24.06 -18.53 12.67
C CYS A 716 -22.98 -18.45 11.59
N LEU A 717 -23.37 -18.37 10.31
CA LEU A 717 -22.44 -18.23 9.19
C LEU A 717 -21.65 -16.91 9.25
N LYS A 718 -22.27 -15.82 9.71
CA LYS A 718 -21.56 -14.55 9.91
C LYS A 718 -20.48 -14.68 10.97
N VAL A 719 -20.81 -15.24 12.14
CA VAL A 719 -19.86 -15.44 13.24
C VAL A 719 -18.71 -16.36 12.81
N ALA A 720 -19.00 -17.48 12.15
CA ALA A 720 -17.98 -18.40 11.65
C ALA A 720 -16.99 -17.71 10.67
N ARG A 721 -17.47 -16.82 9.80
CA ARG A 721 -16.62 -16.05 8.88
C ARG A 721 -15.74 -15.02 9.60
N GLU A 722 -16.31 -14.34 10.59
CA GLU A 722 -15.56 -13.38 11.41
C GLU A 722 -14.47 -14.10 12.22
N MET A 723 -14.80 -15.25 12.83
CA MET A 723 -13.83 -16.11 13.53
C MET A 723 -12.71 -16.58 12.61
N HIS A 724 -13.03 -17.07 11.41
CA HIS A 724 -12.03 -17.50 10.43
C HIS A 724 -11.09 -16.35 10.04
N SER A 725 -11.63 -15.15 9.81
CA SER A 725 -10.83 -13.99 9.44
C SER A 725 -9.85 -13.59 10.55
N LEU A 726 -10.31 -13.57 11.80
CA LEU A 726 -9.46 -13.28 12.96
C LEU A 726 -8.41 -14.38 13.18
N ARG A 727 -8.78 -15.66 13.02
CA ARG A 727 -7.87 -16.79 13.14
C ARG A 727 -6.75 -16.74 12.11
N SER A 728 -7.06 -16.44 10.84
CA SER A 728 -6.06 -16.32 9.78
C SER A 728 -5.09 -15.16 10.01
N ASP A 729 -5.58 -14.00 10.44
CA ASP A 729 -4.72 -12.86 10.80
C ASP A 729 -3.76 -13.20 11.96
N ALA A 730 -4.27 -13.85 13.01
CA ALA A 730 -3.46 -14.32 14.12
C ALA A 730 -2.46 -15.42 13.70
N LEU A 731 -2.87 -16.35 12.82
CA LEU A 731 -1.99 -17.40 12.30
C LEU A 731 -0.76 -16.81 11.62
N TYR A 732 -0.94 -15.82 10.73
CA TYR A 732 0.16 -15.17 10.03
C TYR A 732 1.09 -14.44 11.01
N ARG A 733 0.51 -13.70 11.95
CA ARG A 733 1.26 -12.97 12.98
C ARG A 733 2.08 -13.89 13.87
N LEU A 734 1.47 -14.95 14.40
CA LEU A 734 2.12 -15.88 15.33
C LEU A 734 3.16 -16.75 14.62
N SER A 735 2.93 -17.12 13.36
CA SER A 735 3.93 -17.83 12.57
C SER A 735 5.16 -16.97 12.28
N LEU A 736 4.97 -15.69 11.97
CA LEU A 736 6.08 -14.74 11.84
C LEU A 736 6.81 -14.50 13.17
N ALA A 737 6.07 -14.36 14.28
CA ALA A 737 6.67 -14.25 15.61
C ALA A 737 7.49 -15.50 15.97
N GLN A 738 6.99 -16.69 15.64
CA GLN A 738 7.72 -17.95 15.82
C GLN A 738 8.98 -18.01 14.96
N HIS A 739 8.91 -17.59 13.70
CA HIS A 739 10.06 -17.54 12.80
C HIS A 739 11.15 -16.56 13.27
N LEU A 740 10.75 -15.47 13.91
CA LEU A 740 11.62 -14.41 14.41
C LEU A 740 12.00 -14.59 15.89
N ARG A 741 11.59 -15.68 16.54
CA ARG A 741 11.76 -15.93 17.98
C ARG A 741 13.19 -15.64 18.47
N ASP A 742 14.17 -16.20 17.77
CA ASP A 742 15.60 -16.11 18.14
C ASP A 742 16.37 -15.10 17.28
N ARG A 743 15.67 -14.12 16.68
CA ARG A 743 16.26 -13.14 15.76
C ARG A 743 16.02 -11.71 16.22
N VAL A 744 17.00 -10.85 15.92
CA VAL A 744 16.81 -9.40 15.95
C VAL A 744 16.29 -8.95 14.59
N PHE A 745 15.28 -8.08 14.59
CA PHE A 745 14.69 -7.54 13.37
C PHE A 745 14.36 -6.06 13.51
N TRP A 746 14.10 -5.42 12.37
CA TRP A 746 13.82 -3.99 12.23
C TRP A 746 12.53 -3.76 11.46
N LEU A 747 11.82 -2.71 11.82
CA LEU A 747 10.55 -2.33 11.21
C LEU A 747 10.73 -1.02 10.43
N PRO A 748 11.07 -1.04 9.13
CA PRO A 748 11.15 0.19 8.35
C PRO A 748 9.81 0.93 8.37
N HIS A 749 9.84 2.25 8.53
CA HIS A 749 8.65 3.09 8.60
C HIS A 749 8.42 3.88 7.32
N ASN A 750 7.16 4.13 7.00
CA ASN A 750 6.67 5.09 6.02
C ASN A 750 5.66 6.03 6.69
N MET A 751 5.05 6.94 5.92
CA MET A 751 4.02 7.85 6.43
C MET A 751 2.76 7.86 5.57
N ASP A 752 1.62 8.24 6.12
CA ASP A 752 0.44 8.58 5.31
C ASP A 752 0.53 10.02 4.77
N PHE A 753 -0.50 10.42 4.03
CA PHE A 753 -0.56 11.72 3.40
C PHE A 753 -0.59 12.91 4.38
N ARG A 754 -0.94 12.66 5.65
CA ARG A 754 -1.02 13.65 6.73
C ARG A 754 0.29 13.72 7.52
N GLY A 755 1.22 12.81 7.25
CA GLY A 755 2.51 12.68 7.94
C GLY A 755 2.57 11.56 8.99
N ARG A 756 1.43 10.96 9.39
CA ARG A 756 1.45 9.92 10.44
C ARG A 756 2.27 8.73 10.00
N THR A 757 3.11 8.22 10.89
CA THR A 757 4.06 7.15 10.59
C THR A 757 3.47 5.76 10.82
N TYR A 758 3.87 4.79 10.00
CA TYR A 758 3.47 3.39 10.10
C TYR A 758 4.63 2.47 9.70
N PRO A 759 4.78 1.30 10.33
CA PRO A 759 5.62 0.23 9.82
C PRO A 759 5.19 -0.19 8.42
N CYS A 760 6.17 -0.52 7.57
CA CYS A 760 5.94 -1.09 6.25
C CYS A 760 5.43 -2.54 6.33
N PRO A 761 6.02 -3.44 7.14
CA PRO A 761 5.53 -4.82 7.29
C PRO A 761 4.14 -4.84 7.98
N PRO A 762 3.08 -5.35 7.32
CA PRO A 762 1.71 -5.22 7.83
C PRO A 762 1.32 -6.27 8.88
N HIS A 763 1.92 -7.46 8.87
CA HIS A 763 1.42 -8.61 9.63
C HIS A 763 1.84 -8.61 11.11
N PHE A 764 3.12 -8.35 11.37
CA PHE A 764 3.72 -8.37 12.71
C PHE A 764 4.49 -7.08 12.97
N ASN A 765 3.93 -6.20 13.82
CA ASN A 765 4.47 -4.90 14.16
C ASN A 765 3.84 -4.36 15.46
N HIS A 766 4.44 -3.31 16.03
CA HIS A 766 4.05 -2.71 17.32
C HIS A 766 2.79 -1.82 17.26
N LEU A 767 2.25 -1.52 16.07
CA LEU A 767 0.98 -0.80 15.91
C LEU A 767 -0.24 -1.73 16.08
N GLY A 768 -0.03 -3.04 16.18
CA GLY A 768 -1.08 -4.04 16.30
C GLY A 768 -1.88 -4.01 17.61
N SER A 769 -2.63 -5.09 17.85
CA SER A 769 -3.41 -5.32 19.08
C SER A 769 -2.52 -5.49 20.32
N ASP A 770 -3.13 -5.50 21.51
CA ASP A 770 -2.48 -5.83 22.79
C ASP A 770 -1.52 -7.04 22.68
N LEU A 771 -2.03 -8.16 22.16
CA LEU A 771 -1.25 -9.37 21.91
C LEU A 771 -0.05 -9.11 20.98
N ALA A 772 -0.22 -8.35 19.91
CA ALA A 772 0.88 -8.05 18.98
C ALA A 772 1.97 -7.20 19.66
N ARG A 773 1.60 -6.27 20.55
CA ARG A 773 2.53 -5.42 21.31
C ARG A 773 3.27 -6.22 22.37
N ALA A 774 2.57 -7.07 23.11
CA ALA A 774 3.15 -7.90 24.16
C ALA A 774 4.19 -8.92 23.64
N LEU A 775 4.08 -9.31 22.38
CA LEU A 775 5.06 -10.17 21.70
C LEU A 775 6.36 -9.43 21.36
N LEU A 776 6.42 -8.10 21.45
CA LEU A 776 7.54 -7.28 21.00
C LEU A 776 8.23 -6.59 22.17
N GLU A 777 9.54 -6.69 22.22
CA GLU A 777 10.39 -5.94 23.15
C GLU A 777 11.64 -5.41 22.43
N PHE A 778 12.31 -4.41 23.01
CA PHE A 778 13.53 -3.87 22.39
C PHE A 778 14.64 -4.93 22.41
N ALA A 779 15.32 -5.13 21.28
CA ALA A 779 16.43 -6.08 21.22
C ALA A 779 17.62 -5.61 22.08
N GLN A 780 17.88 -4.31 22.08
CA GLN A 780 18.84 -3.66 22.97
C GLN A 780 18.15 -3.34 24.29
N GLY A 781 18.70 -3.82 25.40
CA GLY A 781 18.23 -3.45 26.74
C GLY A 781 19.00 -2.25 27.28
N ARG A 782 18.47 -1.65 28.35
CA ARG A 782 19.14 -0.61 29.14
C ARG A 782 19.01 -0.90 30.63
N PRO A 783 20.08 -0.66 31.44
CA PRO A 783 19.98 -0.74 32.90
C PRO A 783 18.85 0.15 33.42
N LEU A 784 18.06 -0.33 34.38
CA LEU A 784 16.93 0.43 34.93
C LEU A 784 17.36 1.75 35.60
N GLY A 785 18.54 1.77 36.20
CA GLY A 785 18.98 2.90 37.01
C GLY A 785 18.06 3.11 38.23
N PRO A 786 18.12 4.29 38.86
CA PRO A 786 17.45 4.54 40.14
C PRO A 786 15.91 4.54 40.05
N HIS A 787 15.34 4.96 38.91
CA HIS A 787 13.89 5.15 38.75
C HIS A 787 13.23 4.18 37.77
N GLY A 788 14.00 3.36 37.05
CA GLY A 788 13.44 2.49 36.01
C GLY A 788 12.45 1.46 36.55
N LEU A 789 12.70 0.90 37.75
CA LEU A 789 11.77 -0.05 38.37
C LEU A 789 10.43 0.61 38.72
N ASP A 790 10.46 1.85 39.23
CA ASP A 790 9.24 2.60 39.55
C ASP A 790 8.44 2.91 38.28
N TRP A 791 9.12 3.27 37.18
CA TRP A 791 8.47 3.47 35.89
C TRP A 791 7.85 2.19 35.33
N LEU A 792 8.48 1.02 35.52
CA LEU A 792 7.86 -0.26 35.17
C LEU A 792 6.59 -0.53 35.99
N LYS A 793 6.63 -0.32 37.31
CA LYS A 793 5.47 -0.48 38.21
C LYS A 793 4.33 0.44 37.84
N ILE A 794 4.61 1.74 37.64
CA ILE A 794 3.62 2.72 37.18
C ILE A 794 3.05 2.32 35.83
N HIS A 795 3.89 1.84 34.92
CA HIS A 795 3.46 1.40 33.60
C HIS A 795 2.53 0.18 33.69
N LEU A 796 2.83 -0.81 34.53
CA LEU A 796 1.95 -1.94 34.76
C LEU A 796 0.57 -1.47 35.25
N VAL A 797 0.51 -0.55 36.21
CA VAL A 797 -0.77 -0.03 36.71
C VAL A 797 -1.53 0.70 35.61
N ASN A 798 -0.85 1.44 34.73
CA ASN A 798 -1.49 2.07 33.58
C ASN A 798 -2.13 1.03 32.64
N LEU A 799 -1.47 -0.11 32.41
CA LEU A 799 -1.97 -1.22 31.57
C LEU A 799 -3.17 -1.93 32.20
N THR A 800 -3.27 -1.99 33.53
CA THR A 800 -4.47 -2.53 34.20
C THR A 800 -5.71 -1.69 33.93
N GLY A 801 -5.52 -0.39 33.68
CA GLY A 801 -6.61 0.58 33.61
C GLY A 801 -7.25 0.92 34.95
N LEU A 802 -6.70 0.41 36.05
CA LEU A 802 -7.04 0.83 37.40
C LEU A 802 -6.32 2.16 37.71
N LYS A 803 -6.80 2.90 38.72
CA LYS A 803 -6.13 4.11 39.23
C LYS A 803 -5.88 5.21 38.17
N LYS A 804 -6.69 5.28 37.10
CA LYS A 804 -6.55 6.31 36.03
C LYS A 804 -6.67 7.76 36.54
N HIS A 805 -7.43 7.97 37.61
CA HIS A 805 -7.63 9.29 38.24
C HIS A 805 -6.59 9.61 39.33
N GLU A 806 -5.74 8.66 39.66
CA GLU A 806 -4.77 8.80 40.74
C GLU A 806 -3.44 9.36 40.23
N PRO A 807 -2.69 10.08 41.08
CA PRO A 807 -1.35 10.56 40.75
C PRO A 807 -0.35 9.41 40.60
N LEU A 808 0.81 9.68 39.98
CA LEU A 808 1.84 8.66 39.73
C LEU A 808 2.32 7.98 41.02
N ARG A 809 2.44 8.72 42.13
CA ARG A 809 2.83 8.16 43.43
C ARG A 809 1.83 7.13 43.96
N ALA A 810 0.53 7.40 43.83
CA ALA A 810 -0.51 6.47 44.26
C ALA A 810 -0.58 5.22 43.37
N ARG A 811 -0.24 5.34 42.08
CA ARG A 811 -0.09 4.18 41.18
C ARG A 811 1.10 3.32 41.59
N LEU A 812 2.23 3.94 41.94
CA LEU A 812 3.40 3.22 42.43
C LEU A 812 3.09 2.45 43.72
N LEU A 813 2.46 3.10 44.70
CA LEU A 813 2.04 2.45 45.95
C LEU A 813 1.07 1.28 45.69
N PHE A 814 0.12 1.46 44.78
CA PHE A 814 -0.79 0.37 44.41
C PHE A 814 -0.07 -0.81 43.77
N ALA A 815 0.97 -0.58 42.95
CA ALA A 815 1.80 -1.66 42.42
C ALA A 815 2.54 -2.43 43.53
N ASP A 816 3.00 -1.72 44.57
CA ASP A 816 3.64 -2.36 45.73
C ASP A 816 2.63 -3.16 46.57
N GLU A 817 1.40 -2.65 46.74
CA GLU A 817 0.30 -3.36 47.42
C GLU A 817 -0.06 -4.69 46.73
N VAL A 818 -0.07 -4.72 45.39
CA VAL A 818 -0.44 -5.91 44.60
C VAL A 818 0.78 -6.71 44.12
N MET A 819 1.97 -6.49 44.68
CA MET A 819 3.21 -7.13 44.24
C MET A 819 3.12 -8.67 44.21
N ASP A 820 2.41 -9.28 45.17
CA ASP A 820 2.21 -10.73 45.17
C ASP A 820 1.39 -11.23 43.97
N ASP A 821 0.38 -10.46 43.53
CA ASP A 821 -0.40 -10.78 42.33
C ASP A 821 0.41 -10.58 41.05
N ILE A 822 1.33 -9.60 41.04
CA ILE A 822 2.28 -9.37 39.96
C ILE A 822 3.22 -10.57 39.82
N LEU A 823 3.84 -11.01 40.92
CA LEU A 823 4.75 -12.15 40.94
C LEU A 823 4.03 -13.46 40.59
N ASP A 824 2.83 -13.70 41.14
CA ASP A 824 2.02 -14.88 40.81
C ASP A 824 1.62 -14.90 39.33
N SER A 825 1.24 -13.76 38.77
CA SER A 825 0.94 -13.63 37.33
C SER A 825 2.16 -13.95 36.46
N ALA A 826 3.35 -13.53 36.87
CA ALA A 826 4.60 -13.79 36.15
C ALA A 826 5.05 -15.26 36.21
N ASP A 827 4.82 -15.94 37.34
CA ASP A 827 5.28 -17.31 37.58
C ASP A 827 4.27 -18.35 37.10
N ARG A 828 2.98 -18.11 37.35
CA ARG A 828 1.87 -19.06 37.12
C ARG A 828 0.74 -18.40 36.32
N PRO A 829 1.01 -17.91 35.09
CA PRO A 829 0.06 -17.10 34.32
C PRO A 829 -1.28 -17.77 34.06
N MET A 830 -1.28 -19.10 33.85
CA MET A 830 -2.49 -19.88 33.51
C MET A 830 -3.02 -20.73 34.67
N THR A 831 -2.27 -20.87 35.77
CA THR A 831 -2.59 -21.77 36.89
C THR A 831 -2.70 -21.08 38.25
N GLY A 832 -2.20 -19.84 38.39
CA GLY A 832 -2.33 -19.03 39.60
C GLY A 832 -3.66 -18.27 39.68
N ARG A 833 -3.62 -17.10 40.32
CA ARG A 833 -4.77 -16.20 40.54
C ARG A 833 -5.24 -15.50 39.26
N LYS A 834 -4.40 -15.45 38.21
CA LYS A 834 -4.74 -14.89 36.88
C LYS A 834 -5.14 -13.42 36.93
N TRP A 835 -4.60 -12.65 37.89
CA TRP A 835 -4.91 -11.23 38.07
C TRP A 835 -4.72 -10.41 36.79
N TRP A 836 -3.65 -10.69 36.04
CA TRP A 836 -3.36 -10.03 34.75
C TRP A 836 -4.48 -10.16 33.70
N MET A 837 -5.33 -11.19 33.76
CA MET A 837 -6.41 -11.41 32.79
C MET A 837 -7.56 -10.40 32.92
N GLU A 838 -7.64 -9.68 34.04
CA GLU A 838 -8.67 -8.66 34.32
C GLU A 838 -8.24 -7.25 33.90
N ALA A 839 -6.99 -7.07 33.45
CA ALA A 839 -6.47 -5.79 32.97
C ALA A 839 -7.13 -5.31 31.67
N ASP A 840 -7.14 -4.00 31.44
CA ASP A 840 -7.54 -3.39 30.15
C ASP A 840 -6.67 -3.91 28.98
N GLU A 841 -5.36 -4.06 29.20
CA GLU A 841 -4.37 -4.55 28.22
C GLU A 841 -3.64 -5.79 28.77
N PRO A 842 -4.29 -6.97 28.77
CA PRO A 842 -3.87 -8.11 29.57
C PRO A 842 -2.51 -8.70 29.16
N TRP A 843 -2.22 -8.85 27.87
CA TRP A 843 -0.95 -9.44 27.45
C TRP A 843 0.24 -8.52 27.73
N GLN A 844 0.09 -7.21 27.51
CA GLN A 844 1.11 -6.24 27.90
C GLN A 844 1.30 -6.22 29.42
N ALA A 845 0.21 -6.31 30.20
CA ALA A 845 0.30 -6.38 31.66
C ALA A 845 1.06 -7.63 32.12
N LEU A 846 0.77 -8.80 31.54
CA LEU A 846 1.51 -10.03 31.83
C LEU A 846 3.00 -9.91 31.49
N ALA A 847 3.33 -9.37 30.32
CA ALA A 847 4.71 -9.15 29.91
C ALA A 847 5.44 -8.19 30.86
N CYS A 848 4.76 -7.15 31.35
CA CYS A 848 5.31 -6.21 32.32
C CYS A 848 5.46 -6.86 33.71
N CYS A 849 4.51 -7.68 34.17
CA CYS A 849 4.66 -8.49 35.38
C CYS A 849 5.90 -9.37 35.32
N MET A 850 6.15 -10.04 34.18
CA MET A 850 7.35 -10.85 33.97
C MET A 850 8.64 -10.02 34.05
N GLU A 851 8.64 -8.80 33.50
CA GLU A 851 9.80 -7.91 33.57
C GLU A 851 10.07 -7.41 34.99
N ILE A 852 9.03 -6.97 35.71
CA ILE A 852 9.14 -6.56 37.13
C ILE A 852 9.64 -7.72 37.98
N ALA A 853 9.07 -8.92 37.82
CA ALA A 853 9.48 -10.11 38.56
C ALA A 853 10.97 -10.44 38.35
N ARG A 854 11.48 -10.31 37.13
CA ARG A 854 12.93 -10.49 36.86
C ARG A 854 13.76 -9.42 37.55
N ALA A 855 13.36 -8.15 37.45
CA ALA A 855 14.09 -7.02 38.02
C ALA A 855 14.21 -7.14 39.55
N VAL A 856 13.10 -7.36 40.26
CA VAL A 856 13.07 -7.43 41.73
C VAL A 856 13.76 -8.67 42.31
N ARG A 857 13.98 -9.72 41.49
CA ARG A 857 14.70 -10.94 41.88
C ARG A 857 16.22 -10.83 41.69
N THR A 858 16.71 -9.76 41.08
CA THR A 858 18.16 -9.50 41.01
C THR A 858 18.70 -8.96 42.33
N ALA A 859 20.01 -9.11 42.56
CA ALA A 859 20.67 -8.56 43.75
C ALA A 859 20.61 -7.02 43.79
N ASP A 860 20.71 -6.38 42.63
CA ASP A 860 20.56 -4.93 42.45
C ASP A 860 19.62 -4.65 41.27
N PRO A 861 18.34 -4.31 41.55
CA PRO A 861 17.37 -3.97 40.51
C PRO A 861 17.79 -2.79 39.62
N THR A 862 18.66 -1.88 40.09
CA THR A 862 19.09 -0.72 39.30
C THR A 862 20.02 -1.11 38.15
N ALA A 863 20.78 -2.19 38.32
CA ALA A 863 21.67 -2.74 37.29
C ALA A 863 20.95 -3.69 36.31
N TYR A 864 19.70 -4.09 36.59
CA TYR A 864 18.94 -4.98 35.71
C TYR A 864 18.76 -4.35 34.32
N VAL A 865 19.19 -5.07 33.28
CA VAL A 865 19.08 -4.63 31.89
C VAL A 865 17.69 -4.95 31.37
N SER A 866 16.81 -3.95 31.37
CA SER A 866 15.43 -4.09 30.92
C SER A 866 15.31 -3.87 29.41
N HIS A 867 14.47 -4.68 28.79
CA HIS A 867 14.13 -4.62 27.36
C HIS A 867 12.71 -4.14 27.10
N PHE A 868 11.89 -4.09 28.15
CA PHE A 868 10.47 -3.79 28.07
C PHE A 868 10.22 -2.31 27.70
N PRO A 869 9.47 -2.02 26.63
CA PRO A 869 9.09 -0.64 26.29
C PRO A 869 8.10 -0.07 27.31
N VAL A 870 8.35 1.15 27.81
CA VAL A 870 7.41 1.88 28.67
C VAL A 870 6.72 2.98 27.85
N HIS A 871 5.39 3.02 27.94
CA HIS A 871 4.56 3.91 27.14
C HIS A 871 4.15 5.16 27.91
N GLN A 872 4.16 6.32 27.25
CA GLN A 872 3.55 7.56 27.72
C GLN A 872 2.60 8.09 26.63
N ASP A 873 1.40 8.51 27.02
CA ASP A 873 0.35 8.92 26.07
C ASP A 873 -0.35 10.21 26.53
N GLY A 874 -0.72 11.04 25.55
CA GLY A 874 -1.45 12.28 25.76
C GLY A 874 -2.94 12.03 25.97
N SER A 875 -3.56 12.64 26.99
CA SER A 875 -5.01 12.54 27.19
C SER A 875 -5.76 13.31 26.11
N CYS A 876 -6.18 12.58 25.06
CA CYS A 876 -6.82 13.14 23.87
C CYS A 876 -5.93 14.18 23.16
N ASN A 877 -4.84 13.71 22.54
CA ASN A 877 -3.83 14.57 21.90
C ASN A 877 -4.43 15.60 20.92
N GLY A 878 -5.45 15.23 20.13
CA GLY A 878 -6.14 16.17 19.25
C GLY A 878 -6.73 17.40 19.97
N LEU A 879 -7.31 17.23 21.17
CA LEU A 879 -7.76 18.36 22.00
C LEU A 879 -6.60 19.13 22.62
N GLN A 880 -5.49 18.47 22.97
CA GLN A 880 -4.27 19.16 23.42
C GLN A 880 -3.76 20.12 22.33
N HIS A 881 -3.70 19.67 21.08
CA HIS A 881 -3.32 20.53 19.96
C HIS A 881 -4.32 21.68 19.74
N TYR A 882 -5.63 21.45 19.84
CA TYR A 882 -6.60 22.53 19.72
C TYR A 882 -6.51 23.55 20.85
N ALA A 883 -6.38 23.10 22.10
CA ALA A 883 -6.23 23.98 23.26
C ALA A 883 -4.96 24.83 23.14
N ALA A 884 -3.85 24.25 22.65
CA ALA A 884 -2.61 24.96 22.41
C ALA A 884 -2.70 25.98 21.25
N LEU A 885 -3.35 25.62 20.13
CA LEU A 885 -3.58 26.53 19.00
C LEU A 885 -4.46 27.71 19.39
N GLY A 886 -5.51 27.46 20.19
CA GLY A 886 -6.47 28.47 20.63
C GLY A 886 -6.04 29.21 21.90
N ARG A 887 -4.98 28.76 22.60
CA ARG A 887 -4.61 29.20 23.95
C ARG A 887 -5.82 29.16 24.91
N ASP A 888 -6.65 28.13 24.78
CA ASP A 888 -7.89 27.95 25.54
C ASP A 888 -7.57 27.41 26.93
N SER A 889 -7.65 28.24 27.97
CA SER A 889 -7.26 27.88 29.35
C SER A 889 -8.13 26.75 29.93
N VAL A 890 -9.44 26.77 29.69
CA VAL A 890 -10.37 25.73 30.19
C VAL A 890 -10.13 24.42 29.46
N GLY A 891 -9.95 24.50 28.14
CA GLY A 891 -9.57 23.36 27.34
C GLY A 891 -8.23 22.77 27.77
N ALA A 892 -7.22 23.61 28.00
CA ALA A 892 -5.88 23.24 28.42
C ALA A 892 -5.85 22.55 29.78
N ALA A 893 -6.63 23.04 30.76
CA ALA A 893 -6.81 22.37 32.05
C ALA A 893 -7.38 20.96 31.87
N SER A 894 -8.44 20.84 31.06
CA SER A 894 -9.18 19.58 30.86
C SER A 894 -8.34 18.45 30.21
N VAL A 895 -7.25 18.81 29.54
CA VAL A 895 -6.38 17.87 28.80
C VAL A 895 -4.92 17.86 29.29
N ASN A 896 -4.70 18.32 30.52
CA ASN A 896 -3.40 18.25 31.22
C ASN A 896 -2.28 19.07 30.58
N LEU A 897 -2.60 20.19 29.92
CA LEU A 897 -1.58 21.17 29.50
C LEU A 897 -1.19 22.12 30.64
N LEU A 898 -2.11 22.38 31.57
CA LEU A 898 -1.80 23.09 32.82
C LEU A 898 -1.30 22.09 33.86
N PRO A 899 -0.26 22.44 34.66
CA PRO A 899 0.18 21.60 35.77
C PRO A 899 -0.95 21.33 36.76
N SER A 900 -1.04 20.09 37.23
CA SER A 900 -1.98 19.67 38.27
C SER A 900 -1.42 18.47 39.02
N ASP A 901 -1.72 18.37 40.31
CA ASP A 901 -1.34 17.22 41.13
C ASP A 901 -2.13 15.95 40.75
N LEU A 902 -3.34 16.14 40.20
CA LEU A 902 -4.22 15.05 39.76
C LEU A 902 -4.41 15.09 38.24
N PRO A 903 -4.39 13.93 37.56
CA PRO A 903 -4.68 13.87 36.13
C PRO A 903 -6.13 14.25 35.86
N GLN A 904 -6.32 15.26 35.01
CA GLN A 904 -7.62 15.68 34.52
C GLN A 904 -8.13 14.73 33.43
N ASP A 905 -9.41 14.38 33.51
CA ASP A 905 -10.05 13.44 32.59
C ASP A 905 -11.21 14.10 31.83
N VAL A 906 -10.91 14.58 30.63
CA VAL A 906 -11.91 15.18 29.72
C VAL A 906 -13.11 14.26 29.46
N TYR A 907 -12.93 12.93 29.47
CA TYR A 907 -14.02 12.00 29.19
C TYR A 907 -15.00 11.96 30.36
N SER A 908 -14.50 11.99 31.60
CA SER A 908 -15.34 12.09 32.80
C SER A 908 -16.03 13.46 32.87
N GLY A 909 -15.33 14.54 32.53
CA GLY A 909 -15.93 15.88 32.45
C GLY A 909 -17.09 15.96 31.44
N VAL A 910 -16.90 15.41 30.23
CA VAL A 910 -17.97 15.34 29.23
C VAL A 910 -19.12 14.45 29.71
N ALA A 911 -18.84 13.28 30.31
CA ALA A 911 -19.88 12.40 30.83
C ALA A 911 -20.74 13.10 31.90
N ALA A 912 -20.11 13.84 32.82
CA ALA A 912 -20.81 14.63 33.83
C ALA A 912 -21.70 15.71 33.20
N GLN A 913 -21.20 16.42 32.18
CA GLN A 913 -22.01 17.42 31.45
C GLN A 913 -23.20 16.78 30.72
N VAL A 914 -23.01 15.60 30.10
CA VAL A 914 -24.12 14.86 29.47
C VAL A 914 -25.15 14.42 30.50
N GLU A 915 -24.73 14.02 31.71
CA GLU A 915 -25.64 13.66 32.81
C GLU A 915 -26.48 14.86 33.27
N VAL A 916 -25.91 16.06 33.34
CA VAL A 916 -26.66 17.30 33.62
C VAL A 916 -27.75 17.53 32.56
N PHE A 917 -27.41 17.43 31.28
CA PHE A 917 -28.39 17.58 30.19
C PHE A 917 -29.46 16.48 30.23
N ARG A 918 -29.07 15.24 30.55
CA ARG A 918 -30.00 14.11 30.70
C ARG A 918 -31.00 14.38 31.82
N ARG A 919 -30.55 14.82 33.00
CA ARG A 919 -31.43 15.14 34.13
C ARG A 919 -32.45 16.22 33.76
N GLN A 920 -32.01 17.32 33.16
CA GLN A 920 -32.89 18.40 32.69
C GLN A 920 -33.92 17.92 31.65
N ASP A 921 -33.51 17.05 30.72
CA ASP A 921 -34.43 16.48 29.72
C ASP A 921 -35.40 15.47 30.36
N ALA A 922 -34.97 14.71 31.35
CA ALA A 922 -35.80 13.76 32.09
C ALA A 922 -36.89 14.48 32.90
N GLU A 923 -36.55 15.59 33.57
CA GLU A 923 -37.48 16.49 34.27
C GLU A 923 -38.50 17.12 33.31
N ARG A 924 -38.10 17.37 32.06
CA ARG A 924 -38.99 17.84 30.98
C ARG A 924 -39.84 16.72 30.35
N GLY A 925 -39.82 15.51 30.89
CA GLY A 925 -40.61 14.38 30.40
C GLY A 925 -40.06 13.67 29.16
N VAL A 926 -38.78 13.88 28.81
CA VAL A 926 -38.16 13.18 27.67
C VAL A 926 -37.88 11.73 28.04
N ARG A 927 -38.71 10.80 27.54
CA ARG A 927 -38.66 9.36 27.84
C ARG A 927 -37.27 8.74 27.72
N VAL A 928 -36.53 9.03 26.64
CA VAL A 928 -35.18 8.46 26.44
C VAL A 928 -34.16 8.95 27.50
N ALA A 929 -34.34 10.16 28.02
CA ALA A 929 -33.47 10.71 29.06
C ALA A 929 -33.76 10.08 30.44
N GLN A 930 -35.01 9.71 30.70
CA GLN A 930 -35.40 8.96 31.91
C GLN A 930 -34.78 7.54 31.89
N VAL A 931 -34.90 6.82 30.77
CA VAL A 931 -34.32 5.47 30.61
C VAL A 931 -32.79 5.46 30.71
N LEU A 932 -32.14 6.57 30.38
CA LEU A 932 -30.67 6.70 30.42
C LEU A 932 -30.09 6.96 31.81
N GLU A 933 -30.93 7.08 32.86
CA GLU A 933 -30.47 7.28 34.23
C GLU A 933 -29.54 6.15 34.69
N GLY A 934 -28.36 6.51 35.20
CA GLY A 934 -27.34 5.55 35.65
C GLY A 934 -26.50 4.89 34.54
N PHE A 935 -26.79 5.14 33.26
CA PHE A 935 -26.07 4.53 32.13
C PHE A 935 -25.03 5.44 31.47
N ILE A 936 -24.99 6.73 31.83
CA ILE A 936 -24.00 7.68 31.32
C ILE A 936 -22.66 7.44 32.03
N SER A 937 -21.71 6.83 31.32
CA SER A 937 -20.39 6.52 31.86
C SER A 937 -19.27 7.00 30.93
N ARG A 938 -18.08 7.14 31.50
CA ARG A 938 -16.83 7.41 30.77
C ARG A 938 -16.66 6.46 29.58
N LYS A 939 -16.90 5.16 29.76
CA LYS A 939 -16.73 4.14 28.73
C LYS A 939 -17.68 4.35 27.53
N VAL A 940 -18.89 4.85 27.77
CA VAL A 940 -19.90 5.12 26.72
C VAL A 940 -19.50 6.32 25.86
N VAL A 941 -18.97 7.39 26.46
CA VAL A 941 -18.64 8.63 25.72
C VAL A 941 -17.21 8.69 25.18
N LYS A 942 -16.26 7.94 25.78
CA LYS A 942 -14.81 8.03 25.49
C LYS A 942 -14.48 7.97 24.00
N GLN A 943 -14.99 6.95 23.28
CA GLN A 943 -14.67 6.77 21.87
C GLN A 943 -15.20 7.93 21.01
N THR A 944 -16.40 8.42 21.30
CA THR A 944 -16.99 9.55 20.59
C THR A 944 -16.18 10.82 20.83
N VAL A 945 -15.89 11.15 22.09
CA VAL A 945 -15.08 12.33 22.45
C VAL A 945 -13.71 12.28 21.77
N MET A 946 -13.03 11.13 21.83
CA MET A 946 -11.72 10.92 21.20
C MET A 946 -11.75 11.08 19.68
N THR A 947 -12.85 10.70 19.02
CA THR A 947 -12.90 10.66 17.55
C THR A 947 -13.58 11.88 16.90
N VAL A 948 -14.34 12.68 17.66
CA VAL A 948 -14.94 13.93 17.18
C VAL A 948 -13.88 14.93 16.73
N VAL A 949 -12.78 15.07 17.48
CA VAL A 949 -11.64 15.91 17.06
C VAL A 949 -10.98 15.44 15.76
N TYR A 950 -11.14 14.15 15.44
CA TYR A 950 -10.66 13.55 14.20
C TYR A 950 -11.76 13.44 13.11
N GLY A 951 -12.83 14.24 13.23
CA GLY A 951 -13.82 14.44 12.17
C GLY A 951 -14.97 13.44 12.16
N VAL A 952 -15.18 12.69 13.24
CA VAL A 952 -16.37 11.85 13.38
C VAL A 952 -17.63 12.72 13.42
N THR A 953 -18.61 12.35 12.60
CA THR A 953 -19.91 13.02 12.54
C THR A 953 -20.85 12.44 13.59
N ARG A 954 -21.99 13.11 13.84
CA ARG A 954 -23.06 12.56 14.70
C ARG A 954 -23.49 11.15 14.30
N TYR A 955 -23.49 10.82 13.01
CA TYR A 955 -23.80 9.46 12.56
C TYR A 955 -22.74 8.43 13.01
N GLY A 956 -21.46 8.75 12.83
CA GLY A 956 -20.36 7.89 13.27
C GLY A 956 -20.31 7.75 14.80
N GLY A 957 -20.46 8.85 15.53
CA GLY A 957 -20.51 8.86 16.99
C GLY A 957 -21.71 8.07 17.54
N ARG A 958 -22.87 8.16 16.90
CA ARG A 958 -24.05 7.36 17.23
C ARG A 958 -23.76 5.87 17.16
N LEU A 959 -23.11 5.40 16.09
CA LEU A 959 -22.74 3.99 15.93
C LEU A 959 -21.73 3.51 17.00
N GLN A 960 -20.82 4.37 17.42
CA GLN A 960 -19.87 4.08 18.51
C GLN A 960 -20.59 3.93 19.84
N ILE A 961 -21.47 4.88 20.17
CA ILE A 961 -22.30 4.83 21.40
C ILE A 961 -23.23 3.62 21.37
N GLU A 962 -23.88 3.35 20.23
CA GLU A 962 -24.76 2.19 20.04
C GLU A 962 -24.03 0.88 20.38
N ARG A 963 -22.78 0.73 19.93
CA ARG A 963 -21.95 -0.44 20.24
C ARG A 963 -21.72 -0.57 21.75
N ARG A 964 -21.39 0.53 22.44
CA ARG A 964 -21.17 0.54 23.89
C ARG A 964 -22.44 0.23 24.68
N LEU A 965 -23.61 0.73 24.24
CA LEU A 965 -24.90 0.44 24.88
C LEU A 965 -25.31 -1.03 24.72
N ARG A 966 -25.02 -1.64 23.56
CA ARG A 966 -25.28 -3.08 23.32
C ARG A 966 -24.44 -4.01 24.21
N GLU A 967 -23.32 -3.53 24.74
CA GLU A 967 -22.47 -4.28 25.68
C GLU A 967 -23.01 -4.28 27.10
N LEU A 968 -23.97 -3.39 27.42
CA LEU A 968 -24.59 -3.28 28.74
C LEU A 968 -25.82 -4.21 28.81
N SER A 969 -25.68 -5.36 29.46
CA SER A 969 -26.75 -6.34 29.60
C SER A 969 -27.96 -5.82 30.40
N ASN A 970 -27.74 -4.88 31.31
CA ASN A 970 -28.76 -4.25 32.14
C ASN A 970 -29.45 -3.04 31.46
N PHE A 971 -29.02 -2.64 30.26
CA PHE A 971 -29.64 -1.54 29.52
C PHE A 971 -30.81 -2.04 28.64
N PRO A 972 -31.97 -1.37 28.63
CA PRO A 972 -33.12 -1.72 27.77
C PRO A 972 -32.77 -1.70 26.28
N GLN A 973 -32.67 -2.88 25.66
CA GLN A 973 -32.12 -3.03 24.31
C GLN A 973 -33.01 -2.41 23.22
N GLU A 974 -34.30 -2.27 23.48
CA GLU A 974 -35.28 -1.60 22.62
C GLU A 974 -35.00 -0.09 22.48
N PHE A 975 -34.36 0.53 23.48
CA PHE A 975 -34.05 1.97 23.49
C PHE A 975 -32.69 2.30 22.87
N VAL A 976 -31.87 1.30 22.53
CA VAL A 976 -30.48 1.50 22.05
C VAL A 976 -30.38 2.51 20.90
N TRP A 977 -31.30 2.44 19.94
CA TRP A 977 -31.28 3.35 18.79
C TRP A 977 -31.61 4.80 19.20
N GLU A 978 -32.71 5.01 19.93
CA GLU A 978 -33.13 6.34 20.43
C GLU A 978 -32.07 6.93 21.37
N ALA A 979 -31.58 6.13 22.31
CA ALA A 979 -30.57 6.51 23.31
C ALA A 979 -29.24 6.90 22.65
N SER A 980 -28.76 6.12 21.68
CA SER A 980 -27.54 6.45 20.94
C SER A 980 -27.65 7.79 20.19
N HIS A 981 -28.84 8.10 19.65
CA HIS A 981 -29.10 9.35 18.95
C HIS A 981 -29.18 10.55 19.92
N TYR A 982 -29.80 10.36 21.07
CA TYR A 982 -29.85 11.35 22.13
C TYR A 982 -28.44 11.66 22.67
N LEU A 983 -27.70 10.63 23.09
CA LEU A 983 -26.38 10.78 23.69
C LEU A 983 -25.37 11.42 22.74
N VAL A 984 -25.35 11.04 21.45
CA VAL A 984 -24.41 11.69 20.52
C VAL A 984 -24.70 13.17 20.36
N ARG A 985 -25.97 13.60 20.41
CA ARG A 985 -26.32 15.02 20.35
C ARG A 985 -25.79 15.75 21.58
N GLN A 986 -26.01 15.18 22.77
CA GLN A 986 -25.56 15.80 24.02
C GLN A 986 -24.04 15.82 24.14
N VAL A 987 -23.32 14.76 23.76
CA VAL A 987 -21.83 14.76 23.72
C VAL A 987 -21.30 15.89 22.84
N PHE A 988 -21.89 16.10 21.65
CA PHE A 988 -21.49 17.21 20.78
C PHE A 988 -21.80 18.58 21.40
N ASN A 989 -22.93 18.73 22.09
CA ASN A 989 -23.28 19.97 22.78
C ASN A 989 -22.30 20.25 23.94
N SER A 990 -21.97 19.24 24.74
CA SER A 990 -21.00 19.36 25.84
C SER A 990 -19.62 19.79 25.33
N LEU A 991 -19.14 19.17 24.24
CA LEU A 991 -17.86 19.57 23.62
C LEU A 991 -17.88 21.01 23.08
N GLN A 992 -19.03 21.47 22.57
CA GLN A 992 -19.18 22.84 22.08
C GLN A 992 -19.17 23.88 23.20
N GLU A 993 -19.70 23.52 24.37
CA GLU A 993 -19.73 24.39 25.55
C GLU A 993 -18.36 24.43 26.24
N MET A 994 -17.71 23.27 26.39
CA MET A 994 -16.42 23.15 27.08
C MET A 994 -15.23 23.70 26.27
N PHE A 995 -15.29 23.72 24.93
CA PHE A 995 -14.14 24.04 24.07
C PHE A 995 -14.47 25.09 22.99
N SER A 996 -14.76 26.31 23.42
CA SER A 996 -15.16 27.41 22.53
C SER A 996 -14.05 27.81 21.54
N GLY A 997 -12.79 27.83 21.97
CA GLY A 997 -11.63 28.12 21.10
C GLY A 997 -11.42 27.03 20.05
N THR A 998 -11.53 25.76 20.46
CA THR A 998 -11.49 24.60 19.56
C THR A 998 -12.56 24.71 18.47
N ARG A 999 -13.79 25.05 18.85
CA ARG A 999 -14.92 25.22 17.93
C ARG A 999 -14.66 26.35 16.91
N ALA A 1000 -14.13 27.49 17.36
CA ALA A 1000 -13.81 28.60 16.48
C ALA A 1000 -12.78 28.20 15.41
N ILE A 1001 -11.73 27.48 15.80
CA ILE A 1001 -10.70 26.99 14.88
C ILE A 1001 -11.27 25.94 13.92
N GLN A 1002 -12.02 24.96 14.43
CA GLN A 1002 -12.66 23.95 13.58
C GLN A 1002 -13.58 24.58 12.54
N HIS A 1003 -14.38 25.57 12.93
CA HIS A 1003 -15.27 26.29 12.02
C HIS A 1003 -14.47 27.06 10.96
N TRP A 1004 -13.42 27.80 11.36
CA TRP A 1004 -12.55 28.53 10.45
C TRP A 1004 -11.89 27.62 9.42
N LEU A 1005 -11.32 26.49 9.84
CA LEU A 1005 -10.74 25.49 8.94
C LEU A 1005 -11.82 24.93 7.99
N THR A 1006 -12.98 24.54 8.52
CA THR A 1006 -14.07 23.95 7.73
C THR A 1006 -14.57 24.90 6.65
N GLU A 1007 -14.82 26.18 6.98
CA GLU A 1007 -15.32 27.15 6.00
C GLU A 1007 -14.23 27.54 5.00
N SER A 1008 -12.97 27.66 5.43
CA SER A 1008 -11.82 27.87 4.53
C SER A 1008 -11.72 26.76 3.49
N ALA A 1009 -11.75 25.50 3.92
CA ALA A 1009 -11.72 24.33 3.03
C ALA A 1009 -12.93 24.25 2.10
N ARG A 1010 -14.11 24.63 2.60
CA ARG A 1010 -15.33 24.74 1.78
C ARG A 1010 -15.09 25.73 0.65
N LEU A 1011 -14.65 26.95 0.94
CA LEU A 1011 -14.47 28.01 -0.06
C LEU A 1011 -13.38 27.67 -1.07
N ILE A 1012 -12.22 27.13 -0.61
CA ILE A 1012 -11.15 26.64 -1.49
C ILE A 1012 -11.67 25.57 -2.46
N SER A 1013 -12.42 24.59 -1.95
CA SER A 1013 -12.98 23.53 -2.76
C SER A 1013 -14.05 24.02 -3.74
N HIS A 1014 -14.88 25.01 -3.37
CA HIS A 1014 -15.85 25.62 -4.29
C HIS A 1014 -15.16 26.38 -5.42
N ALA A 1015 -13.99 26.98 -5.16
CA ALA A 1015 -13.15 27.58 -6.19
C ALA A 1015 -12.50 26.56 -7.13
N GLY A 1016 -12.64 25.26 -6.85
CA GLY A 1016 -12.21 24.16 -7.71
C GLY A 1016 -10.82 23.59 -7.38
N SER A 1017 -10.23 23.97 -6.24
CA SER A 1017 -8.92 23.46 -5.80
C SER A 1017 -9.04 22.52 -4.60
N ALA A 1018 -8.17 21.52 -4.51
CA ALA A 1018 -8.01 20.74 -3.29
C ALA A 1018 -7.30 21.58 -2.21
N VAL A 1019 -7.57 21.29 -0.94
CA VAL A 1019 -6.87 21.97 0.16
C VAL A 1019 -5.44 21.45 0.25
N GLU A 1020 -4.49 22.37 0.28
CA GLU A 1020 -3.05 22.14 0.39
C GLU A 1020 -2.49 22.96 1.57
N TRP A 1021 -1.52 22.42 2.30
CA TRP A 1021 -0.75 23.16 3.31
C TRP A 1021 0.65 22.55 3.48
N VAL A 1022 1.49 23.23 4.25
CA VAL A 1022 2.82 22.74 4.64
C VAL A 1022 2.87 22.66 6.16
N THR A 1023 3.35 21.53 6.69
CA THR A 1023 3.53 21.35 8.14
C THR A 1023 4.62 22.27 8.68
N PRO A 1024 4.68 22.52 10.00
CA PRO A 1024 5.79 23.26 10.62
C PRO A 1024 7.18 22.64 10.37
N LEU A 1025 7.24 21.36 9.99
CA LEU A 1025 8.47 20.66 9.63
C LEU A 1025 8.79 20.66 8.13
N GLY A 1026 8.00 21.35 7.29
CA GLY A 1026 8.26 21.44 5.85
C GLY A 1026 7.65 20.32 4.99
N ILE A 1027 6.85 19.42 5.56
CA ILE A 1027 6.16 18.36 4.80
C ILE A 1027 4.96 18.96 4.06
N PRO A 1028 4.87 18.86 2.72
CA PRO A 1028 3.70 19.29 1.97
C PRO A 1028 2.57 18.27 2.09
N VAL A 1029 1.36 18.76 2.37
CA VAL A 1029 0.14 17.96 2.52
C VAL A 1029 -0.93 18.46 1.57
N ILE A 1030 -1.60 17.55 0.85
CA ILE A 1030 -2.77 17.82 0.00
C ILE A 1030 -3.91 16.88 0.36
N GLN A 1031 -5.16 17.32 0.35
CA GLN A 1031 -6.27 16.39 0.55
C GLN A 1031 -6.60 15.68 -0.77
N PRO A 1032 -6.52 14.33 -0.85
CA PRO A 1032 -6.70 13.60 -2.10
C PRO A 1032 -8.16 13.50 -2.56
N TYR A 1033 -9.10 14.17 -1.89
CA TYR A 1033 -10.53 13.95 -2.08
C TYR A 1033 -11.07 14.65 -3.33
N HIS A 1034 -11.17 13.91 -4.43
CA HIS A 1034 -11.76 14.34 -5.69
C HIS A 1034 -13.00 13.51 -6.03
N GLN A 1035 -13.78 13.96 -7.01
CA GLN A 1035 -14.80 13.11 -7.61
C GLN A 1035 -14.14 11.95 -8.37
N ASP A 1036 -14.71 10.76 -8.23
CA ASP A 1036 -14.17 9.56 -8.86
C ASP A 1036 -14.25 9.67 -10.39
N SER A 1037 -13.11 9.55 -11.07
CA SER A 1037 -13.09 9.23 -12.50
C SER A 1037 -13.11 7.71 -12.67
N LYS A 1038 -13.98 7.19 -13.52
CA LYS A 1038 -14.06 5.74 -13.77
C LYS A 1038 -13.16 5.39 -14.96
N VAL A 1039 -12.16 4.56 -14.73
CA VAL A 1039 -11.36 3.96 -15.80
C VAL A 1039 -11.91 2.58 -16.10
N LEU A 1040 -12.30 2.35 -17.36
CA LEU A 1040 -12.78 1.07 -17.85
C LEU A 1040 -11.64 0.33 -18.60
N ILE A 1041 -11.34 -0.89 -18.16
CA ILE A 1041 -10.52 -1.86 -18.89
C ILE A 1041 -11.48 -2.91 -19.46
N SER A 1042 -11.77 -2.79 -20.76
CA SER A 1042 -12.76 -3.62 -21.47
C SER A 1042 -12.25 -5.03 -21.78
N GLY A 1043 -13.18 -5.91 -22.20
CA GLY A 1043 -12.90 -7.25 -22.73
C GLY A 1043 -12.64 -8.33 -21.67
N GLY A 1044 -12.24 -9.53 -22.12
CA GLY A 1044 -11.83 -10.64 -21.25
C GLY A 1044 -12.97 -11.25 -20.41
N ILE A 1045 -12.62 -11.88 -19.29
CA ILE A 1045 -13.58 -12.52 -18.37
C ILE A 1045 -14.56 -11.49 -17.78
N GLN A 1046 -14.08 -10.27 -17.53
CA GLN A 1046 -14.89 -9.15 -17.06
C GLN A 1046 -14.29 -7.82 -17.49
N SER A 1047 -15.15 -6.87 -17.89
CA SER A 1047 -14.72 -5.48 -18.00
C SER A 1047 -14.55 -4.88 -16.60
N LEU A 1048 -13.31 -4.51 -16.26
CA LEU A 1048 -12.96 -3.97 -14.95
C LEU A 1048 -13.13 -2.46 -14.94
N THR A 1049 -13.93 -1.95 -14.00
CA THR A 1049 -14.03 -0.51 -13.75
C THR A 1049 -13.43 -0.21 -12.39
N PHE A 1050 -12.45 0.68 -12.35
CA PHE A 1050 -11.90 1.18 -11.09
C PHE A 1050 -12.00 2.71 -11.04
N SER A 1051 -12.20 3.23 -9.84
CA SER A 1051 -12.21 4.67 -9.58
C SER A 1051 -10.77 5.15 -9.47
N GLN A 1052 -10.38 6.12 -10.29
CA GLN A 1052 -9.16 6.90 -10.11
C GLN A 1052 -9.54 8.24 -9.48
N SER A 1053 -9.46 8.30 -8.14
CA SER A 1053 -9.76 9.49 -7.33
C SER A 1053 -8.57 10.46 -7.19
N GLY A 1054 -7.40 10.10 -7.73
CA GLY A 1054 -6.15 10.89 -7.65
C GLY A 1054 -5.89 11.81 -8.81
N ASP A 1055 -6.82 11.93 -9.73
CA ASP A 1055 -6.72 12.86 -10.84
C ASP A 1055 -7.02 14.28 -10.34
N THR A 1056 -5.99 15.13 -10.28
CA THR A 1056 -6.08 16.55 -9.88
C THR A 1056 -7.01 17.36 -10.78
N THR A 1057 -7.42 16.81 -11.93
CA THR A 1057 -8.35 17.49 -12.85
C THR A 1057 -9.81 17.20 -12.57
N GLN A 1058 -10.11 16.20 -11.75
CA GLN A 1058 -11.45 15.99 -11.28
C GLN A 1058 -11.83 17.11 -10.31
N LYS A 1059 -13.11 17.46 -10.25
CA LYS A 1059 -13.57 18.46 -9.30
C LYS A 1059 -13.32 17.95 -7.87
N PRO A 1060 -12.74 18.76 -6.96
CA PRO A 1060 -12.60 18.36 -5.57
C PRO A 1060 -13.95 17.99 -4.94
N ASN A 1061 -13.97 16.93 -4.13
CA ASN A 1061 -15.16 16.54 -3.39
C ASN A 1061 -15.33 17.46 -2.18
N THR A 1062 -16.12 18.51 -2.33
CA THR A 1062 -16.25 19.57 -1.32
C THR A 1062 -16.68 19.07 0.06
N LEU A 1063 -17.55 18.05 0.12
CA LEU A 1063 -17.98 17.49 1.41
C LEU A 1063 -16.81 16.81 2.14
N LYS A 1064 -16.02 15.99 1.44
CA LYS A 1064 -14.84 15.34 2.02
C LYS A 1064 -13.72 16.34 2.31
N GLN A 1065 -13.53 17.33 1.44
CA GLN A 1065 -12.53 18.40 1.63
C GLN A 1065 -12.79 19.19 2.91
N LYS A 1066 -14.01 19.72 3.09
CA LYS A 1066 -14.33 20.55 4.25
C LYS A 1066 -14.36 19.76 5.56
N ASN A 1067 -14.91 18.54 5.55
CA ASN A 1067 -15.01 17.72 6.76
C ASN A 1067 -13.66 17.07 7.13
N GLY A 1068 -12.79 16.86 6.15
CA GLY A 1068 -11.48 16.24 6.34
C GLY A 1068 -10.38 17.23 6.74
N PHE A 1069 -10.52 18.53 6.46
CA PHE A 1069 -9.42 19.47 6.68
C PHE A 1069 -9.05 19.67 8.16
N PRO A 1070 -10.01 19.97 9.08
CA PRO A 1070 -9.67 20.07 10.51
C PRO A 1070 -8.94 18.85 11.07
N PRO A 1071 -9.44 17.60 10.90
CA PRO A 1071 -8.76 16.45 11.47
C PRO A 1071 -7.44 16.12 10.79
N ASN A 1072 -7.33 16.31 9.46
CA ASN A 1072 -6.07 16.10 8.76
C ASN A 1072 -5.00 17.10 9.19
N PHE A 1073 -5.39 18.35 9.43
CA PHE A 1073 -4.49 19.39 9.91
C PHE A 1073 -3.97 19.06 11.32
N ILE A 1074 -4.85 18.67 12.25
CA ILE A 1074 -4.45 18.24 13.60
C ILE A 1074 -3.52 17.02 13.53
N HIS A 1075 -3.85 15.97 12.78
CA HIS A 1075 -2.96 14.82 12.59
C HIS A 1075 -1.56 15.20 12.08
N SER A 1076 -1.47 16.24 11.25
CA SER A 1076 -0.17 16.72 10.75
C SER A 1076 0.64 17.45 11.84
N LEU A 1077 -0.02 18.05 12.84
CA LEU A 1077 0.62 18.62 14.02
C LEU A 1077 1.03 17.52 15.01
N ASP A 1078 0.16 16.54 15.28
CA ASP A 1078 0.49 15.36 16.10
C ASP A 1078 1.76 14.68 15.54
N SER A 1079 1.80 14.50 14.21
CA SER A 1079 2.97 13.95 13.52
C SER A 1079 4.21 14.84 13.64
N SER A 1080 4.06 16.15 13.54
CA SER A 1080 5.18 17.09 13.66
C SER A 1080 5.79 17.05 15.07
N HIS A 1081 4.94 17.00 16.09
CA HIS A 1081 5.36 16.88 17.49
C HIS A 1081 6.07 15.55 17.76
N MET A 1082 5.53 14.44 17.26
CA MET A 1082 6.16 13.13 17.37
C MET A 1082 7.55 13.10 16.70
N MET A 1083 7.68 13.63 15.48
CA MET A 1083 8.95 13.68 14.77
C MET A 1083 9.99 14.55 15.48
N LEU A 1084 9.60 15.71 16.02
CA LEU A 1084 10.51 16.54 16.83
C LEU A 1084 10.96 15.81 18.09
N THR A 1085 10.03 15.18 18.81
CA THR A 1085 10.34 14.42 20.01
C THR A 1085 11.31 13.29 19.71
N ALA A 1086 11.09 12.55 18.62
CA ALA A 1086 12.00 11.49 18.16
C ALA A 1086 13.42 12.02 17.93
N LEU A 1087 13.57 13.08 17.12
CA LEU A 1087 14.88 13.63 16.74
C LEU A 1087 15.67 14.15 17.95
N HIS A 1088 15.00 14.85 18.89
CA HIS A 1088 15.65 15.35 20.10
C HIS A 1088 15.96 14.21 21.10
N CYS A 1089 15.11 13.19 21.20
CA CYS A 1089 15.43 11.98 21.97
C CYS A 1089 16.66 11.26 21.41
N TYR A 1090 16.81 11.19 20.08
CA TYR A 1090 17.97 10.57 19.44
C TYR A 1090 19.28 11.30 19.78
N ARG A 1091 19.27 12.64 19.78
CA ARG A 1091 20.43 13.46 20.19
C ARG A 1091 20.88 13.17 21.62
N LYS A 1092 19.94 12.80 22.49
CA LYS A 1092 20.18 12.44 23.90
C LYS A 1092 20.46 10.94 24.11
N GLY A 1093 20.52 10.13 23.05
CA GLY A 1093 20.89 8.71 23.17
C GLY A 1093 19.75 7.76 23.52
N LEU A 1094 18.50 8.18 23.33
CA LEU A 1094 17.32 7.37 23.65
C LEU A 1094 16.90 6.50 22.46
N THR A 1095 16.43 5.29 22.77
CA THR A 1095 15.56 4.54 21.85
C THR A 1095 14.15 5.12 21.94
N PHE A 1096 13.59 5.52 20.81
CA PHE A 1096 12.26 6.10 20.71
C PHE A 1096 11.48 5.43 19.59
N VAL A 1097 10.26 4.99 19.89
CA VAL A 1097 9.27 4.58 18.90
C VAL A 1097 7.92 5.19 19.25
N SER A 1098 7.02 5.25 18.26
CA SER A 1098 5.69 5.78 18.48
C SER A 1098 4.60 4.87 17.90
N VAL A 1099 3.49 4.81 18.63
CA VAL A 1099 2.18 4.43 18.11
C VAL A 1099 1.38 5.72 18.04
N HIS A 1100 1.69 6.52 17.02
CA HIS A 1100 1.13 7.85 16.82
C HIS A 1100 1.39 8.81 17.99
N ASP A 1101 0.41 9.04 18.86
CA ASP A 1101 0.45 9.91 20.04
C ASP A 1101 0.98 9.21 21.30
N CYS A 1102 1.12 7.89 21.27
CA CYS A 1102 1.73 7.12 22.33
C CYS A 1102 3.23 6.93 22.06
N PHE A 1103 4.09 7.46 22.95
CA PHE A 1103 5.55 7.47 22.82
C PHE A 1103 6.19 6.45 23.74
N TRP A 1104 7.09 5.62 23.20
CA TRP A 1104 7.70 4.51 23.91
C TRP A 1104 9.22 4.68 23.97
N THR A 1105 9.78 4.36 25.14
CA THR A 1105 11.23 4.32 25.38
C THR A 1105 11.55 3.28 26.45
N HIS A 1106 12.82 3.09 26.81
CA HIS A 1106 13.20 2.24 27.94
C HIS A 1106 12.76 2.86 29.27
N ALA A 1107 12.45 2.04 30.28
CA ALA A 1107 12.04 2.52 31.60
C ALA A 1107 13.03 3.53 32.23
N ALA A 1108 14.33 3.36 31.97
CA ALA A 1108 15.40 4.24 32.44
C ALA A 1108 15.33 5.66 31.87
N ASP A 1109 14.69 5.86 30.72
CA ASP A 1109 14.75 7.10 29.95
C ASP A 1109 13.41 7.86 29.91
N VAL A 1110 12.36 7.36 30.61
CA VAL A 1110 10.99 7.91 30.54
C VAL A 1110 10.94 9.38 30.94
N GLU A 1111 11.68 9.78 31.98
CA GLU A 1111 11.73 11.17 32.43
C GLU A 1111 12.34 12.10 31.39
N VAL A 1112 13.45 11.67 30.76
CA VAL A 1112 14.12 12.43 29.70
C VAL A 1112 13.22 12.54 28.47
N MET A 1113 12.54 11.46 28.09
CA MET A 1113 11.56 11.48 27.00
C MET A 1113 10.40 12.43 27.31
N ASN A 1114 9.86 12.40 28.54
CA ASN A 1114 8.78 13.27 28.96
C ASN A 1114 9.18 14.75 28.97
N GLN A 1115 10.41 15.06 29.40
CA GLN A 1115 10.96 16.41 29.30
C GLN A 1115 11.01 16.87 27.83
N VAL A 1116 11.63 16.07 26.95
CA VAL A 1116 11.74 16.40 25.52
C VAL A 1116 10.35 16.55 24.90
N CYS A 1117 9.42 15.64 25.18
CA CYS A 1117 8.06 15.68 24.68
C CYS A 1117 7.38 17.03 24.98
N ARG A 1118 7.46 17.51 26.24
CA ARG A 1118 6.87 18.79 26.65
C ARG A 1118 7.58 19.98 26.00
N GLU A 1119 8.92 19.98 26.01
CA GLU A 1119 9.73 21.02 25.37
C GLU A 1119 9.37 21.18 23.89
N GLN A 1120 9.30 20.06 23.15
CA GLN A 1120 8.98 20.07 21.73
C GLN A 1120 7.53 20.46 21.45
N PHE A 1121 6.57 20.10 22.32
CA PHE A 1121 5.19 20.56 22.21
C PHE A 1121 5.10 22.09 22.35
N VAL A 1122 5.78 22.64 23.36
CA VAL A 1122 5.85 24.10 23.59
C VAL A 1122 6.53 24.79 22.41
N GLN A 1123 7.69 24.31 21.94
CA GLN A 1123 8.40 24.90 20.81
C GLN A 1123 7.55 24.90 19.52
N LEU A 1124 6.85 23.79 19.24
CA LEU A 1124 5.95 23.67 18.10
C LEU A 1124 4.83 24.72 18.16
N HIS A 1125 4.08 24.79 19.25
CA HIS A 1125 2.93 25.70 19.39
C HIS A 1125 3.31 27.15 19.70
N SER A 1126 4.57 27.41 20.03
CA SER A 1126 5.11 28.78 20.09
C SER A 1126 5.28 29.40 18.71
N GLN A 1127 5.31 28.59 17.65
CA GLN A 1127 5.22 29.10 16.29
C GLN A 1127 3.82 29.67 16.01
N PRO A 1128 3.70 30.72 15.18
CA PRO A 1128 2.41 31.28 14.81
C PRO A 1128 1.69 30.41 13.75
N ILE A 1129 1.36 29.16 14.11
CA ILE A 1129 0.90 28.10 13.20
C ILE A 1129 -0.32 28.53 12.37
N LEU A 1130 -1.39 29.03 13.01
CA LEU A 1130 -2.62 29.43 12.30
C LEU A 1130 -2.38 30.63 11.37
N HIS A 1131 -1.52 31.57 11.78
CA HIS A 1131 -1.16 32.71 10.95
C HIS A 1131 -0.27 32.30 9.76
N ASN A 1132 0.66 31.36 9.96
CA ASN A 1132 1.47 30.79 8.89
C ASN A 1132 0.60 30.05 7.87
N LEU A 1133 -0.35 29.24 8.36
CA LEU A 1133 -1.35 28.57 7.53
C LEU A 1133 -2.19 29.58 6.75
N SER A 1134 -2.75 30.59 7.40
CA SER A 1134 -3.53 31.65 6.74
C SER A 1134 -2.72 32.33 5.63
N ARG A 1135 -1.49 32.78 5.91
CA ARG A 1135 -0.60 33.41 4.91
C ARG A 1135 -0.32 32.47 3.73
N PHE A 1136 -0.06 31.20 4.00
CA PHE A 1136 0.13 30.19 2.96
C PHE A 1136 -1.12 30.05 2.08
N LEU A 1137 -2.30 29.86 2.69
CA LEU A 1137 -3.56 29.67 1.97
C LEU A 1137 -3.91 30.91 1.12
N VAL A 1138 -3.70 32.12 1.64
CA VAL A 1138 -3.91 33.37 0.88
C VAL A 1138 -2.97 33.42 -0.33
N LYS A 1139 -1.68 33.18 -0.14
CA LYS A 1139 -0.70 33.17 -1.24
C LYS A 1139 -1.00 32.08 -2.28
N ARG A 1140 -1.46 30.91 -1.84
CA ARG A 1140 -1.67 29.76 -2.71
C ARG A 1140 -2.97 29.85 -3.52
N PHE A 1141 -4.04 30.38 -2.91
CA PHE A 1141 -5.40 30.31 -3.47
C PHE A 1141 -6.01 31.67 -3.85
N CYS A 1142 -5.44 32.80 -3.42
CA CYS A 1142 -5.95 34.15 -3.71
C CYS A 1142 -5.09 34.96 -4.71
N SER A 1143 -3.97 34.42 -5.20
CA SER A 1143 -3.00 35.16 -6.05
C SER A 1143 -3.26 35.09 -7.58
N GLY A 1144 -4.36 34.51 -8.03
CA GLY A 1144 -4.68 34.42 -9.47
C GLY A 1144 -5.20 35.75 -10.05
N ALA A 1145 -4.83 36.07 -11.30
CA ALA A 1145 -5.35 37.23 -12.02
C ALA A 1145 -6.89 37.24 -12.02
N ARG A 1146 -7.50 38.38 -11.67
CA ARG A 1146 -8.96 38.59 -11.65
C ARG A 1146 -9.53 38.20 -13.01
N SER A 1147 -10.24 37.07 -13.08
CA SER A 1147 -10.94 36.72 -14.32
C SER A 1147 -12.07 37.74 -14.55
N PRO A 1148 -12.37 38.17 -15.79
CA PRO A 1148 -13.43 39.15 -16.06
C PRO A 1148 -14.85 38.68 -15.68
N LYS A 1149 -15.02 37.43 -15.25
CA LYS A 1149 -16.30 36.88 -14.80
C LYS A 1149 -16.61 37.36 -13.36
N HIS A 1150 -17.54 38.31 -13.26
CA HIS A 1150 -17.99 38.97 -12.03
C HIS A 1150 -18.26 38.02 -10.85
N SER A 1151 -18.81 36.82 -11.09
CA SER A 1151 -19.12 35.86 -10.02
C SER A 1151 -17.89 35.24 -9.35
N LYS A 1152 -16.78 35.00 -10.05
CA LYS A 1152 -15.56 34.43 -9.45
C LYS A 1152 -14.85 35.41 -8.52
N ASN A 1153 -14.97 36.72 -8.78
CA ASN A 1153 -14.30 37.75 -8.01
C ASN A 1153 -14.92 37.96 -6.62
N VAL A 1154 -16.24 37.79 -6.47
CA VAL A 1154 -16.93 37.84 -5.17
C VAL A 1154 -16.51 36.69 -4.25
N TRP A 1155 -16.39 35.46 -4.80
CA TRP A 1155 -15.95 34.29 -4.02
C TRP A 1155 -14.49 34.40 -3.58
N LEU A 1156 -13.61 34.96 -4.42
CA LEU A 1156 -12.21 35.22 -4.08
C LEU A 1156 -12.07 36.24 -2.96
N GLY A 1157 -12.87 37.31 -2.97
CA GLY A 1157 -12.94 38.27 -1.87
C GLY A 1157 -13.39 37.61 -0.55
N LYS A 1158 -14.52 36.89 -0.58
CA LYS A 1158 -15.02 36.15 0.59
C LYS A 1158 -14.03 35.11 1.13
N LEU A 1159 -13.33 34.40 0.24
CA LEU A 1159 -12.27 33.47 0.61
C LEU A 1159 -11.12 34.21 1.30
N GLN A 1160 -10.65 35.32 0.73
CA GLN A 1160 -9.55 36.10 1.30
C GLN A 1160 -9.92 36.65 2.69
N ASP A 1161 -11.15 37.16 2.86
CA ASP A 1161 -11.65 37.66 4.13
C ASP A 1161 -11.74 36.53 5.18
N THR A 1162 -12.26 35.37 4.79
CA THR A 1162 -12.34 34.18 5.67
C THR A 1162 -10.94 33.69 6.06
N LEU A 1163 -9.98 33.67 5.14
CA LEU A 1163 -8.61 33.24 5.44
C LEU A 1163 -7.89 34.22 6.36
N LYS A 1164 -8.14 35.53 6.22
CA LYS A 1164 -7.55 36.58 7.07
C LYS A 1164 -8.19 36.67 8.46
N SER A 1165 -9.43 36.19 8.63
CA SER A 1165 -10.12 36.16 9.93
C SER A 1165 -9.68 34.97 10.81
N VAL A 1166 -8.37 34.89 11.06
CA VAL A 1166 -7.79 33.90 11.96
C VAL A 1166 -8.42 34.04 13.35
N PRO A 1167 -8.92 32.96 13.97
CA PRO A 1167 -9.48 33.01 15.32
C PRO A 1167 -8.48 33.62 16.32
N LYS A 1168 -8.95 34.54 17.15
CA LYS A 1168 -8.15 35.13 18.22
C LYS A 1168 -7.79 34.05 19.24
N THR A 1169 -6.55 34.08 19.72
CA THR A 1169 -6.11 33.25 20.85
C THR A 1169 -6.73 33.80 22.13
N GLY A 1170 -6.98 32.90 23.09
CA GLY A 1170 -7.47 33.23 24.43
C GLY A 1170 -6.42 33.85 25.34
#